data_AF-A0A4Q4W4Z5-F1
#
_entry.id   AF-A0A4Q4W4Z5-F1
#
_cell.length_a   1.000
_cell.length_b   1.000
_cell.length_c   1.000
_cell.angle_alpha   90.00
_cell.angle_beta   90.00
_cell.angle_gamma   90.00
#
_symmetry.space_group_name_H-M   'P 1'
#
loop_
_entity.id
_entity.type
_entity.pdbx_description
1 polymer ?
#
loop_
_entity_poly.entity_id
_entity_poly.type
_entity_poly.pdbx_seq_one_letter_code
_entity_poly.pdbx_strand_id
1 'polypeptide(L)'
;MMSAQLQKSEAAANHSKNAPSSLSQTAAATASFSGPAPPAQSTGATSSMRNRAGDSASPFVRAHIDTLVSWQLLDDEAVGRAKRENKLIFMTIGYLASHSRQDSFSNPTIASILNEYFIPIVVDREERPDIDNIYMNYNHSLNNGGGWPLNLFLTPELEPVFGGTYWVGPGMKQEAGTGGADEPLEFLVILRKLQDVWPAEEPRVRQEAKQSVIDLRQYSGEGTLSGDEPDEVDLDQIEEAYNRIGGTFDPMFGGFGQGPKFPTTAKLSFLLRATRFPSEVQDVVGSHDCEFVSTMALHTLRRMVLGGMHDHIGGGFHRHSVTRDWSLPTFEKMVTDNSLLLGLYLDAWLLLGGQKGGEFASTVLEIADYLTSSPIMLKDGGFITSEAADSYNRKGDKVKRQGAFYLWSRKEFDMVIGNEQESQVAAAHWDVKEHGNVDPAHDPHDEFLNQNVLRVVRNEARLAKQLGMPERGVRKLVESAKRKLRAHRLRERPQPDLDAKVVAAYNGMAVAALARTAAALSYTDDTALKERARHYLGAAERAALFVRARLWDDGTQTLYRAFSGGRRADIEGFAEDYAFLVEGLLELYEATADDSWLRWAARLQDRQLALFYDEQQHQQRQGPGGEQQQQQRGTGIETNNNNNNNHNNNQPHQLVHQARCGAFYSTRQNAPHAILRIKDAMDAAQPSANAVSASNLFRLGALLPHLPPSSSSTSSSSASASASRSTPPPPPAAAAQRYDAAARQTVSAFGVEMLEHPHLFPGLLCGVVPLKLGGRHWILVSGGNDKDDREVRRAFYKAPRAGLFTLAFAKAGEENRRMKGVDGPGAYVLEEEGGRYRRLRDEDLRKVLGGTG
;
A
#
# COMPACT_ATOMS: atom_id res chain seq x y z
N MET A 1 -28.37 17.58 -4.09
CA MET A 1 -27.61 18.47 -4.99
C MET A 1 -26.14 18.67 -4.61
N MET A 2 -25.63 18.13 -3.49
CA MET A 2 -24.20 18.18 -3.11
C MET A 2 -23.38 16.92 -3.47
N SER A 3 -24.00 15.82 -3.90
CA SER A 3 -23.28 14.67 -4.52
C SER A 3 -22.70 14.98 -5.91
N ALA A 4 -23.17 16.06 -6.55
CA ALA A 4 -22.72 16.47 -7.88
C ALA A 4 -21.44 17.34 -7.88
N GLN A 5 -20.88 17.69 -6.71
CA GLN A 5 -19.69 18.55 -6.61
C GLN A 5 -18.41 17.81 -6.22
N LEU A 6 -18.50 16.65 -5.57
CA LEU A 6 -17.39 15.67 -5.50
C LEU A 6 -17.23 14.92 -6.83
N GLN A 7 -18.34 14.67 -7.55
CA GLN A 7 -18.32 14.14 -8.92
C GLN A 7 -17.68 15.09 -9.95
N LYS A 8 -17.51 16.39 -9.65
CA LYS A 8 -16.90 17.36 -10.58
C LYS A 8 -15.39 17.51 -10.44
N SER A 9 -14.80 17.18 -9.30
CA SER A 9 -13.33 17.18 -9.15
C SER A 9 -12.70 15.92 -9.75
N GLU A 10 -13.37 14.78 -9.70
CA GLU A 10 -12.98 13.56 -10.44
C GLU A 10 -13.30 13.68 -11.95
N ALA A 11 -14.32 14.45 -12.33
CA ALA A 11 -14.61 14.73 -13.74
C ALA A 11 -13.81 15.89 -14.34
N ALA A 12 -13.01 16.63 -13.57
CA ALA A 12 -12.17 17.71 -14.11
C ALA A 12 -10.97 17.17 -14.92
N ALA A 13 -10.60 15.91 -14.73
CA ALA A 13 -9.69 15.15 -15.60
C ALA A 13 -10.39 14.60 -16.87
N ASN A 14 -11.73 14.64 -16.93
CA ASN A 14 -12.52 14.12 -18.04
C ASN A 14 -12.87 15.23 -19.04
N HIS A 15 -11.89 15.61 -19.86
CA HIS A 15 -12.14 16.17 -21.19
C HIS A 15 -11.78 15.14 -22.28
N SER A 16 -12.38 13.95 -22.18
CA SER A 16 -12.64 13.08 -23.33
C SER A 16 -14.01 12.45 -23.16
N LYS A 17 -14.96 12.81 -24.03
CA LYS A 17 -16.28 12.19 -24.08
C LYS A 17 -16.15 10.81 -24.73
N ASN A 18 -15.89 9.77 -23.94
CA ASN A 18 -16.20 8.40 -24.34
C ASN A 18 -17.46 7.93 -23.60
N ALA A 19 -18.49 7.57 -24.36
CA ALA A 19 -19.68 6.95 -23.83
C ALA A 19 -19.33 5.56 -23.25
N PRO A 20 -19.96 5.13 -22.14
CA PRO A 20 -19.83 3.75 -21.67
C PRO A 20 -20.17 2.76 -22.79
N SER A 21 -19.55 1.57 -22.77
CA SER A 21 -19.91 0.48 -23.69
C SER A 21 -21.43 0.26 -23.68
N SER A 22 -22.03 -0.04 -24.83
CA SER A 22 -23.49 -0.22 -24.90
C SER A 22 -23.95 -1.36 -23.99
N LEU A 23 -23.07 -2.31 -23.66
CA LEU A 23 -23.35 -3.41 -22.71
C LEU A 23 -23.47 -2.94 -21.26
N SER A 24 -22.63 -2.00 -20.83
CA SER A 24 -22.73 -1.37 -19.49
C SER A 24 -24.03 -0.58 -19.32
N GLN A 25 -24.51 0.09 -20.38
CA GLN A 25 -25.77 0.83 -20.36
C GLN A 25 -27.01 -0.07 -20.51
N THR A 26 -26.91 -1.13 -21.29
CA THR A 26 -28.05 -2.05 -21.55
C THR A 26 -28.29 -3.02 -20.40
N ALA A 27 -27.27 -3.33 -19.58
CA ALA A 27 -27.47 -4.10 -18.35
C ALA A 27 -28.21 -3.29 -17.27
N ALA A 28 -28.01 -1.97 -17.22
CA ALA A 28 -28.70 -1.07 -16.29
C ALA A 28 -30.13 -0.69 -16.74
N ALA A 29 -30.41 -0.73 -18.04
CA ALA A 29 -31.71 -0.37 -18.59
C ALA A 29 -32.32 -1.55 -19.36
N THR A 30 -33.15 -2.38 -18.69
CA THR A 30 -34.41 -2.97 -19.20
C THR A 30 -34.91 -4.13 -18.33
N ALA A 31 -35.78 -3.82 -17.37
CA ALA A 31 -36.68 -4.79 -16.75
C ALA A 31 -37.99 -4.84 -17.54
N SER A 32 -38.02 -5.53 -18.68
CA SER A 32 -39.23 -6.11 -19.29
C SER A 32 -38.95 -6.62 -20.70
N PHE A 33 -38.85 -7.94 -20.88
CA PHE A 33 -39.33 -8.63 -22.09
C PHE A 33 -39.45 -10.13 -21.79
N SER A 34 -40.67 -10.65 -21.87
CA SER A 34 -41.02 -12.06 -21.73
C SER A 34 -41.40 -12.62 -23.09
N GLY A 35 -40.59 -13.56 -23.60
CA GLY A 35 -40.93 -14.38 -24.78
C GLY A 35 -40.05 -15.63 -24.81
N PRO A 36 -40.62 -16.84 -25.06
CA PRO A 36 -39.84 -18.08 -25.02
C PRO A 36 -39.03 -18.26 -26.32
N ALA A 37 -37.73 -18.49 -26.19
CA ALA A 37 -36.85 -18.90 -27.29
C ALA A 37 -36.87 -20.44 -27.46
N PRO A 38 -36.73 -20.97 -28.69
CA PRO A 38 -36.78 -22.41 -28.97
C PRO A 38 -35.47 -23.13 -28.55
N PRO A 39 -35.51 -24.46 -28.29
CA PRO A 39 -34.37 -25.17 -27.73
C PRO A 39 -33.26 -25.38 -28.78
N ALA A 40 -32.06 -24.92 -28.45
CA ALA A 40 -30.84 -25.26 -29.16
C ALA A 40 -30.46 -26.72 -28.90
N GLN A 41 -30.07 -27.43 -29.96
CA GLN A 41 -29.70 -28.84 -29.94
C GLN A 41 -28.40 -29.07 -29.17
N SER A 42 -28.42 -30.01 -28.21
CA SER A 42 -27.23 -30.42 -27.47
C SER A 42 -26.29 -31.22 -28.38
N THR A 43 -25.08 -30.71 -28.60
CA THR A 43 -23.98 -31.48 -29.20
C THR A 43 -22.79 -31.49 -28.25
N GLY A 44 -22.32 -32.70 -27.93
CA GLY A 44 -21.00 -32.97 -27.35
C GLY A 44 -20.91 -32.88 -25.82
N ALA A 45 -20.58 -34.01 -25.19
CA ALA A 45 -20.22 -34.06 -23.77
C ALA A 45 -19.02 -33.14 -23.50
N THR A 46 -19.28 -31.99 -22.87
CA THR A 46 -18.26 -31.12 -22.30
C THR A 46 -17.54 -31.89 -21.19
N SER A 47 -16.22 -32.07 -21.31
CA SER A 47 -15.43 -32.65 -20.22
C SER A 47 -15.63 -31.81 -18.96
N SER A 48 -16.28 -32.38 -17.93
CA SER A 48 -16.58 -31.66 -16.69
C SER A 48 -15.29 -31.08 -16.13
N MET A 49 -15.25 -29.76 -15.93
CA MET A 49 -14.09 -29.07 -15.42
C MET A 49 -13.81 -29.52 -13.97
N ARG A 50 -12.58 -29.97 -13.68
CA ARG A 50 -12.16 -30.28 -12.31
C ARG A 50 -11.82 -28.97 -11.59
N ASN A 51 -12.21 -28.85 -10.32
CA ASN A 51 -11.76 -27.76 -9.45
C ASN A 51 -10.25 -27.92 -9.13
N ARG A 52 -9.45 -26.87 -9.42
CA ARG A 52 -7.98 -26.79 -9.25
C ARG A 52 -7.55 -25.90 -8.09
N ALA A 53 -8.48 -25.35 -7.30
CA ALA A 53 -8.15 -24.51 -6.14
C ALA A 53 -7.17 -25.16 -5.14
N GLY A 54 -7.23 -26.50 -5.02
CA GLY A 54 -6.34 -27.28 -4.15
C GLY A 54 -4.88 -27.34 -4.60
N ASP A 55 -4.62 -27.02 -5.86
CA ASP A 55 -3.28 -27.03 -6.46
C ASP A 55 -2.49 -25.75 -6.09
N SER A 56 -3.17 -24.71 -5.58
CA SER A 56 -2.54 -23.46 -5.11
C SER A 56 -1.94 -23.58 -3.71
N ALA A 57 -0.91 -22.75 -3.44
CA ALA A 57 -0.33 -22.53 -2.11
C ALA A 57 -0.96 -21.33 -1.36
N SER A 58 -1.75 -20.50 -2.05
CA SER A 58 -2.47 -19.38 -1.43
C SER A 58 -3.58 -19.90 -0.50
N PRO A 59 -3.61 -19.48 0.77
CA PRO A 59 -4.71 -19.79 1.68
C PRO A 59 -6.07 -19.31 1.14
N PHE A 60 -6.12 -18.13 0.53
CA PHE A 60 -7.33 -17.57 -0.09
C PHE A 60 -7.84 -18.48 -1.20
N VAL A 61 -7.01 -18.84 -2.18
CA VAL A 61 -7.43 -19.72 -3.29
C VAL A 61 -7.88 -21.09 -2.75
N ARG A 62 -7.15 -21.65 -1.79
CA ARG A 62 -7.49 -22.96 -1.19
C ARG A 62 -8.80 -22.95 -0.41
N ALA A 63 -9.28 -21.79 0.05
CA ALA A 63 -10.59 -21.69 0.69
C ALA A 63 -11.74 -22.09 -0.25
N HIS A 64 -11.48 -22.18 -1.55
CA HIS A 64 -12.46 -22.54 -2.57
C HIS A 64 -12.49 -24.03 -2.98
N ILE A 65 -11.70 -24.90 -2.34
CA ILE A 65 -11.59 -26.33 -2.71
C ILE A 65 -12.94 -27.06 -2.67
N ASP A 66 -13.73 -26.81 -1.63
CA ASP A 66 -14.99 -27.53 -1.38
C ASP A 66 -16.23 -26.76 -1.89
N THR A 67 -16.03 -25.76 -2.74
CA THR A 67 -17.13 -24.95 -3.30
C THR A 67 -17.71 -25.58 -4.58
N LEU A 68 -18.93 -25.17 -4.95
CA LEU A 68 -19.66 -25.72 -6.10
C LEU A 68 -19.08 -25.28 -7.45
N VAL A 69 -18.34 -24.16 -7.48
CA VAL A 69 -17.70 -23.64 -8.70
C VAL A 69 -16.38 -24.39 -8.92
N SER A 70 -16.14 -24.80 -10.16
CA SER A 70 -14.97 -25.56 -10.59
C SER A 70 -13.78 -24.63 -10.85
N TRP A 71 -13.31 -23.94 -9.80
CA TRP A 71 -12.30 -22.90 -9.91
C TRP A 71 -11.00 -23.36 -10.59
N GLN A 72 -10.49 -22.53 -11.48
CA GLN A 72 -9.20 -22.67 -12.14
C GLN A 72 -8.19 -21.67 -11.56
N LEU A 73 -6.90 -21.97 -11.70
CA LEU A 73 -5.82 -21.04 -11.40
C LEU A 73 -5.61 -20.08 -12.59
N LEU A 74 -5.06 -18.89 -12.33
CA LEU A 74 -4.60 -18.01 -13.40
C LEU A 74 -3.26 -18.52 -13.96
N ASP A 75 -3.34 -19.38 -14.97
CA ASP A 75 -2.20 -19.98 -15.66
C ASP A 75 -2.45 -20.17 -17.17
N ASP A 76 -1.40 -20.57 -17.90
CA ASP A 76 -1.45 -20.84 -19.33
C ASP A 76 -2.46 -21.94 -19.69
N GLU A 77 -2.73 -22.88 -18.77
CA GLU A 77 -3.70 -23.94 -18.98
C GLU A 77 -5.13 -23.39 -19.03
N ALA A 78 -5.51 -22.57 -18.04
CA ALA A 78 -6.83 -21.95 -17.96
C ALA A 78 -7.06 -20.94 -19.09
N VAL A 79 -6.08 -20.08 -19.36
CA VAL A 79 -6.15 -19.10 -20.47
C VAL A 79 -6.17 -19.81 -21.82
N GLY A 80 -5.32 -20.82 -22.01
CA GLY A 80 -5.32 -21.64 -23.22
C GLY A 80 -6.63 -22.39 -23.43
N ARG A 81 -7.29 -22.84 -22.35
CA ARG A 81 -8.62 -23.46 -22.39
C ARG A 81 -9.69 -22.46 -22.81
N ALA A 82 -9.70 -21.25 -22.24
CA ALA A 82 -10.62 -20.18 -22.64
C ALA A 82 -10.52 -19.90 -24.15
N LYS A 83 -9.31 -19.88 -24.70
CA LYS A 83 -9.05 -19.70 -26.13
C LYS A 83 -9.56 -20.87 -26.98
N ARG A 84 -9.28 -22.12 -26.56
CA ARG A 84 -9.71 -23.32 -27.30
C ARG A 84 -11.23 -23.52 -27.30
N GLU A 85 -11.88 -23.23 -26.18
CA GLU A 85 -13.34 -23.36 -26.04
C GLU A 85 -14.10 -22.11 -26.49
N ASN A 86 -13.39 -21.01 -26.79
CA ASN A 86 -13.96 -19.70 -27.08
C ASN A 86 -14.98 -19.24 -26.02
N LYS A 87 -14.59 -19.33 -24.75
CA LYS A 87 -15.44 -18.96 -23.60
C LYS A 87 -14.88 -17.74 -22.89
N LEU A 88 -15.78 -16.89 -22.39
CA LEU A 88 -15.41 -15.83 -21.46
C LEU A 88 -14.82 -16.42 -20.18
N ILE A 89 -13.84 -15.70 -19.62
CA ILE A 89 -13.28 -15.98 -18.30
C ILE A 89 -14.14 -15.22 -17.29
N PHE A 90 -14.59 -15.90 -16.25
CA PHE A 90 -15.11 -15.26 -15.04
C PHE A 90 -13.99 -15.23 -14.01
N MET A 91 -13.43 -14.06 -13.72
CA MET A 91 -12.34 -13.90 -12.75
C MET A 91 -12.86 -13.26 -11.47
N THR A 92 -12.57 -13.89 -10.33
CA THR A 92 -12.78 -13.28 -9.00
C THR A 92 -11.43 -13.02 -8.33
N ILE A 93 -11.24 -11.81 -7.83
CA ILE A 93 -10.01 -11.37 -7.15
C ILE A 93 -10.35 -10.98 -5.70
N GLY A 94 -9.58 -11.51 -4.75
CA GLY A 94 -9.78 -11.25 -3.32
C GLY A 94 -8.57 -11.63 -2.47
N TYR A 95 -8.75 -11.65 -1.14
CA TYR A 95 -7.75 -12.04 -0.15
C TYR A 95 -8.46 -12.68 1.05
N LEU A 96 -7.76 -13.50 1.85
CA LEU A 96 -8.41 -14.32 2.87
C LEU A 96 -9.08 -13.50 3.98
N ALA A 97 -8.48 -12.37 4.36
CA ALA A 97 -8.96 -11.62 5.52
C ALA A 97 -10.27 -10.86 5.29
N SER A 98 -10.66 -10.58 4.04
CA SER A 98 -11.90 -9.85 3.76
C SER A 98 -13.11 -10.59 4.30
N HIS A 99 -14.06 -9.86 4.88
CA HIS A 99 -15.40 -10.38 5.07
C HIS A 99 -16.06 -10.58 3.69
N SER A 100 -15.98 -11.80 3.16
CA SER A 100 -16.53 -12.11 1.84
C SER A 100 -17.81 -12.91 1.99
N ARG A 101 -18.96 -12.26 1.79
CA ARG A 101 -20.24 -12.95 1.63
C ARG A 101 -20.33 -13.56 0.24
N GLN A 102 -19.60 -14.64 0.00
CA GLN A 102 -19.67 -15.38 -1.27
C GLN A 102 -20.89 -16.31 -1.35
N ASP A 103 -22.00 -15.95 -0.72
CA ASP A 103 -23.22 -16.76 -0.68
C ASP A 103 -23.72 -17.10 -2.09
N SER A 104 -23.51 -16.17 -3.04
CA SER A 104 -23.84 -16.35 -4.45
C SER A 104 -23.12 -17.55 -5.09
N PHE A 105 -21.86 -17.83 -4.75
CA PHE A 105 -21.11 -18.97 -5.29
C PHE A 105 -21.53 -20.31 -4.68
N SER A 106 -22.23 -20.27 -3.54
CA SER A 106 -22.82 -21.45 -2.90
C SER A 106 -24.19 -21.81 -3.49
N ASN A 107 -24.74 -20.99 -4.39
CA ASN A 107 -25.99 -21.28 -5.08
C ASN A 107 -25.75 -22.28 -6.24
N PRO A 108 -26.41 -23.46 -6.25
CA PRO A 108 -26.19 -24.47 -7.28
C PRO A 108 -26.46 -24.01 -8.72
N THR A 109 -27.45 -23.12 -8.91
CA THR A 109 -27.79 -22.58 -10.24
C THR A 109 -26.69 -21.68 -10.77
N ILE A 110 -26.18 -20.77 -9.94
CA ILE A 110 -25.05 -19.89 -10.31
C ILE A 110 -23.81 -20.73 -10.63
N ALA A 111 -23.48 -21.69 -9.76
CA ALA A 111 -22.32 -22.55 -9.95
C ALA A 111 -22.41 -23.39 -11.23
N SER A 112 -23.59 -23.92 -11.56
CA SER A 112 -23.82 -24.67 -12.80
C SER A 112 -23.56 -23.80 -14.04
N ILE A 113 -24.07 -22.57 -14.07
CA ILE A 113 -23.89 -21.66 -15.20
C ILE A 113 -22.41 -21.29 -15.35
N LEU A 114 -21.73 -20.95 -14.25
CA LEU A 114 -20.29 -20.65 -14.25
C LEU A 114 -19.46 -21.81 -14.78
N ASN A 115 -19.74 -23.04 -14.35
CA ASN A 115 -18.99 -24.22 -14.74
C ASN A 115 -19.21 -24.63 -16.21
N GLU A 116 -20.39 -24.33 -16.76
CA GLU A 116 -20.77 -24.76 -18.11
C GLU A 116 -20.37 -23.73 -19.17
N TYR A 117 -20.65 -22.45 -18.94
CA TYR A 117 -20.55 -21.40 -19.95
C TYR A 117 -19.30 -20.51 -19.84
N PHE A 118 -18.58 -20.57 -18.72
CA PHE A 118 -17.42 -19.71 -18.45
C PHE A 118 -16.18 -20.54 -18.06
N ILE A 119 -15.02 -19.89 -18.03
CA ILE A 119 -13.82 -20.40 -17.36
C ILE A 119 -13.68 -19.64 -16.02
N PRO A 120 -14.12 -20.20 -14.88
CA PRO A 120 -14.02 -19.55 -13.58
C PRO A 120 -12.58 -19.58 -13.06
N ILE A 121 -11.96 -18.41 -12.87
CA ILE A 121 -10.61 -18.23 -12.33
C ILE A 121 -10.69 -17.48 -10.99
N VAL A 122 -9.93 -17.95 -10.00
CA VAL A 122 -9.78 -17.29 -8.70
C VAL A 122 -8.34 -16.78 -8.53
N VAL A 123 -8.20 -15.54 -8.07
CA VAL A 123 -6.91 -14.86 -7.92
C VAL A 123 -6.78 -14.24 -6.54
N ASP A 124 -5.66 -14.54 -5.87
CA ASP A 124 -5.27 -13.87 -4.64
C ASP A 124 -4.53 -12.57 -4.97
N ARG A 125 -5.09 -11.42 -4.58
CA ARG A 125 -4.46 -10.11 -4.82
C ARG A 125 -3.12 -9.94 -4.10
N GLU A 126 -2.92 -10.65 -2.98
CA GLU A 126 -1.66 -10.58 -2.25
C GLU A 126 -0.55 -11.33 -2.99
N GLU A 127 -0.88 -12.31 -3.84
CA GLU A 127 0.07 -13.00 -4.72
C GLU A 127 0.20 -12.33 -6.09
N ARG A 128 -0.89 -11.74 -6.62
CA ARG A 128 -0.97 -11.11 -7.95
C ARG A 128 -1.50 -9.66 -7.89
N PRO A 129 -0.79 -8.73 -7.23
CA PRO A 129 -1.17 -7.31 -7.19
C PRO A 129 -1.14 -6.67 -8.58
N ASP A 130 -0.32 -7.21 -9.50
CA ASP A 130 -0.22 -6.77 -10.88
C ASP A 130 -1.55 -6.93 -11.63
N ILE A 131 -2.25 -8.03 -11.37
CA ILE A 131 -3.54 -8.33 -11.96
C ILE A 131 -4.65 -7.55 -11.25
N ASP A 132 -4.60 -7.50 -9.92
CA ASP A 132 -5.53 -6.72 -9.09
C ASP A 132 -5.58 -5.25 -9.51
N ASN A 133 -4.42 -4.59 -9.64
CA ASN A 133 -4.34 -3.17 -9.96
C ASN A 133 -4.92 -2.84 -11.35
N ILE A 134 -4.65 -3.67 -12.37
CA ILE A 134 -5.19 -3.47 -13.73
C ILE A 134 -6.72 -3.47 -13.70
N TYR A 135 -7.30 -4.49 -13.09
CA TYR A 135 -8.75 -4.67 -13.15
C TYR A 135 -9.50 -3.85 -12.11
N MET A 136 -8.87 -3.47 -11.00
CA MET A 136 -9.43 -2.49 -10.07
C MET A 136 -9.52 -1.12 -10.74
N ASN A 137 -8.50 -0.69 -11.48
CA ASN A 137 -8.53 0.55 -12.26
C ASN A 137 -9.64 0.52 -13.33
N TYR A 138 -9.81 -0.62 -14.01
CA TYR A 138 -10.93 -0.82 -14.92
C TYR A 138 -12.27 -0.62 -14.22
N ASN A 139 -12.49 -1.27 -13.08
CA ASN A 139 -13.75 -1.17 -12.36
C ASN A 139 -14.02 0.26 -11.85
N HIS A 140 -13.00 0.95 -11.34
CA HIS A 140 -13.11 2.36 -10.94
C HIS A 140 -13.54 3.26 -12.11
N SER A 141 -12.96 3.08 -13.30
CA SER A 141 -13.28 3.89 -14.48
C SER A 141 -14.74 3.74 -14.97
N LEU A 142 -15.38 2.61 -14.68
CA LEU A 142 -16.75 2.32 -15.12
C LEU A 142 -17.81 2.62 -14.06
N ASN A 143 -17.56 2.21 -12.81
CA ASN A 143 -18.58 2.11 -11.78
C ASN A 143 -18.48 3.20 -10.71
N ASN A 144 -17.54 4.16 -10.84
CA ASN A 144 -17.29 5.22 -9.86
C ASN A 144 -17.13 4.68 -8.42
N GLY A 145 -16.55 3.48 -8.31
CA GLY A 145 -16.41 2.73 -7.07
C GLY A 145 -15.69 1.40 -7.32
N GLY A 146 -15.07 0.86 -6.28
CA GLY A 146 -14.31 -0.38 -6.33
C GLY A 146 -14.15 -0.99 -4.96
N GLY A 147 -13.64 -2.22 -4.92
CA GLY A 147 -13.54 -2.99 -3.68
C GLY A 147 -13.45 -4.48 -3.96
N TRP A 148 -13.24 -5.23 -2.88
CA TRP A 148 -13.11 -6.68 -2.92
C TRP A 148 -14.33 -7.36 -2.27
N PRO A 149 -14.76 -8.54 -2.76
CA PRO A 149 -14.22 -9.25 -3.93
C PRO A 149 -14.49 -8.48 -5.23
N LEU A 150 -13.54 -8.53 -6.16
CA LEU A 150 -13.66 -7.95 -7.49
C LEU A 150 -14.04 -9.06 -8.48
N ASN A 151 -15.18 -8.94 -9.14
CA ASN A 151 -15.71 -9.93 -10.06
C ASN A 151 -15.72 -9.37 -11.49
N LEU A 152 -15.14 -10.11 -12.43
CA LEU A 152 -14.84 -9.66 -13.79
C LEU A 152 -15.22 -10.72 -14.80
N PHE A 153 -15.71 -10.26 -15.96
CA PHE A 153 -15.81 -11.07 -17.17
C PHE A 153 -14.79 -10.57 -18.17
N LEU A 154 -13.94 -11.47 -18.66
CA LEU A 154 -12.84 -11.17 -19.56
C LEU A 154 -12.95 -12.00 -20.84
N THR A 155 -12.44 -11.47 -21.94
CA THR A 155 -12.21 -12.26 -23.17
C THR A 155 -11.17 -13.36 -22.93
N PRO A 156 -11.06 -14.36 -23.83
CA PRO A 156 -9.95 -15.33 -23.78
C PRO A 156 -8.54 -14.72 -23.81
N GLU A 157 -8.41 -13.45 -24.22
CA GLU A 157 -7.19 -12.64 -24.24
C GLU A 157 -6.99 -11.82 -22.96
N LEU A 158 -7.85 -12.02 -21.94
CA LEU A 158 -7.85 -11.32 -20.65
C LEU A 158 -8.26 -9.84 -20.73
N GLU A 159 -8.87 -9.41 -21.84
CA GLU A 159 -9.38 -8.05 -22.01
C GLU A 159 -10.73 -7.91 -21.28
N PRO A 160 -10.94 -6.86 -20.47
CA PRO A 160 -12.13 -6.77 -19.63
C PRO A 160 -13.39 -6.40 -20.42
N VAL A 161 -14.48 -7.12 -20.14
CA VAL A 161 -15.80 -6.95 -20.78
C VAL A 161 -16.80 -6.30 -19.82
N PHE A 162 -16.84 -6.79 -18.58
CA PHE A 162 -17.75 -6.30 -17.55
C PHE A 162 -17.16 -6.57 -16.17
N GLY A 163 -17.43 -5.70 -15.19
CA GLY A 163 -16.87 -5.81 -13.85
C GLY A 163 -17.75 -5.20 -12.78
N GLY A 164 -17.60 -5.69 -11.56
CA GLY A 164 -18.28 -5.17 -10.37
C GLY A 164 -17.68 -5.78 -9.10
N THR A 165 -18.12 -5.30 -7.94
CA THR A 165 -17.66 -5.83 -6.65
C THR A 165 -18.51 -7.03 -6.25
N TYR A 166 -19.60 -6.85 -5.50
CA TYR A 166 -20.47 -7.92 -5.04
C TYR A 166 -21.81 -7.95 -5.80
N TRP A 167 -22.20 -9.14 -6.27
CA TRP A 167 -23.50 -9.40 -6.89
C TRP A 167 -24.28 -10.46 -6.10
N VAL A 168 -25.54 -10.16 -5.81
CA VAL A 168 -26.39 -10.99 -4.96
C VAL A 168 -26.94 -12.21 -5.69
N GLY A 169 -27.14 -13.30 -4.96
CA GLY A 169 -27.80 -14.51 -5.45
C GLY A 169 -29.33 -14.33 -5.58
N PRO A 170 -30.02 -15.25 -6.28
CA PRO A 170 -31.47 -15.18 -6.48
C PRO A 170 -32.25 -15.18 -5.16
N GLY A 171 -33.24 -14.30 -5.05
CA GLY A 171 -34.13 -14.23 -3.88
C GLY A 171 -33.53 -13.54 -2.64
N MET A 172 -32.29 -13.05 -2.72
CA MET A 172 -31.70 -12.19 -1.69
C MET A 172 -32.05 -10.73 -2.00
N LYS A 173 -32.75 -10.06 -1.09
CA LYS A 173 -32.95 -8.61 -1.17
C LYS A 173 -31.75 -7.90 -0.53
N GLN A 174 -31.12 -6.99 -1.25
CA GLN A 174 -30.29 -5.96 -0.64
C GLN A 174 -31.17 -4.72 -0.49
N GLU A 175 -31.62 -4.42 0.74
CA GLU A 175 -32.37 -3.18 0.98
C GLU A 175 -31.40 -2.00 1.05
N ALA A 176 -31.78 -0.91 0.37
CA ALA A 176 -30.93 0.18 -0.07
C ALA A 176 -29.94 0.70 1.00
N GLY A 177 -28.65 0.59 0.71
CA GLY A 177 -27.54 1.11 1.52
C GLY A 177 -26.62 2.04 0.72
N THR A 178 -26.73 3.34 1.01
CA THR A 178 -25.86 4.48 0.62
C THR A 178 -25.69 4.79 -0.88
N GLY A 179 -26.63 5.56 -1.42
CA GLY A 179 -26.30 6.61 -2.40
C GLY A 179 -26.31 6.24 -3.89
N GLY A 180 -27.38 5.61 -4.38
CA GLY A 180 -27.65 5.45 -5.82
C GLY A 180 -29.05 4.88 -6.03
N ALA A 181 -29.74 5.31 -7.10
CA ALA A 181 -31.14 5.00 -7.38
C ALA A 181 -31.37 3.70 -8.16
N ASP A 182 -30.38 2.80 -8.20
CA ASP A 182 -30.44 1.59 -9.02
C ASP A 182 -30.66 0.34 -8.15
N GLU A 183 -31.61 -0.50 -8.56
CA GLU A 183 -31.83 -1.82 -7.96
C GLU A 183 -30.53 -2.66 -8.05
N PRO A 184 -30.18 -3.43 -7.01
CA PRO A 184 -28.98 -4.25 -7.04
C PRO A 184 -29.06 -5.31 -8.14
N LEU A 185 -28.02 -5.39 -8.95
CA LEU A 185 -27.93 -6.37 -10.04
C LEU A 185 -27.83 -7.79 -9.46
N GLU A 186 -28.83 -8.62 -9.77
CA GLU A 186 -28.80 -10.05 -9.46
C GLU A 186 -27.74 -10.77 -10.31
N PHE A 187 -26.88 -11.58 -9.68
CA PHE A 187 -25.80 -12.26 -10.38
C PHE A 187 -26.32 -13.20 -11.48
N LEU A 188 -27.48 -13.82 -11.26
CA LEU A 188 -28.12 -14.70 -12.24
C LEU A 188 -28.52 -13.95 -13.53
N VAL A 189 -28.93 -12.69 -13.42
CA VAL A 189 -29.29 -11.84 -14.57
C VAL A 189 -28.04 -11.52 -15.39
N ILE A 190 -26.94 -11.15 -14.72
CA ILE A 190 -25.65 -10.88 -15.36
C ILE A 190 -25.15 -12.11 -16.13
N LEU A 191 -25.16 -13.28 -15.47
CA LEU A 191 -24.68 -14.53 -16.06
C LEU A 191 -25.46 -14.90 -17.34
N ARG A 192 -26.80 -14.85 -17.28
CA ARG A 192 -27.65 -15.15 -18.44
C ARG A 192 -27.44 -14.14 -19.57
N LYS A 193 -27.32 -12.85 -19.24
CA LYS A 193 -27.09 -11.82 -20.26
C LYS A 193 -25.77 -12.06 -21.02
N LEU A 194 -24.69 -12.38 -20.31
CA LEU A 194 -23.40 -12.64 -20.93
C LEU A 194 -23.34 -13.98 -21.67
N GLN A 195 -24.07 -14.99 -21.18
CA GLN A 195 -24.27 -16.26 -21.87
C GLN A 195 -24.91 -16.06 -23.25
N ASP A 196 -25.88 -15.14 -23.37
CA ASP A 196 -26.57 -14.86 -24.64
C ASP A 196 -25.75 -13.93 -25.55
N VAL A 197 -25.17 -12.86 -24.99
CA VAL A 197 -24.47 -11.83 -25.75
C VAL A 197 -23.16 -12.34 -26.37
N TRP A 198 -22.37 -13.13 -25.63
CA TRP A 198 -21.07 -13.56 -26.12
C TRP A 198 -21.14 -14.33 -27.45
N PRO A 199 -21.94 -15.40 -27.61
CA PRO A 199 -22.02 -16.11 -28.88
C PRO A 199 -22.75 -15.31 -29.98
N ALA A 200 -23.68 -14.42 -29.61
CA ALA A 200 -24.46 -13.65 -30.59
C ALA A 200 -23.68 -12.47 -31.17
N GLU A 201 -22.81 -11.84 -30.37
CA GLU A 201 -22.17 -10.55 -30.69
C GLU A 201 -20.66 -10.56 -30.44
N GLU A 202 -20.01 -11.74 -30.50
CA GLU A 202 -18.58 -11.94 -30.19
C GLU A 202 -17.65 -10.87 -30.80
N PRO A 203 -17.73 -10.54 -32.11
CA PRO A 203 -16.80 -9.56 -32.70
C PRO A 203 -16.93 -8.17 -32.06
N ARG A 204 -18.16 -7.76 -31.71
CA ARG A 204 -18.42 -6.47 -31.06
C ARG A 204 -17.86 -6.46 -29.63
N VAL A 205 -18.13 -7.52 -28.85
CA VAL A 205 -17.62 -7.65 -27.48
C VAL A 205 -16.10 -7.59 -27.44
N ARG A 206 -15.42 -8.29 -28.35
CA ARG A 206 -13.95 -8.25 -28.45
C ARG A 206 -13.43 -6.86 -28.82
N GLN A 207 -14.11 -6.15 -29.71
CA GLN A 207 -13.72 -4.80 -30.09
C GLN A 207 -13.88 -3.82 -28.92
N GLU A 208 -14.97 -3.89 -28.17
CA GLU A 208 -15.22 -3.05 -26.99
C GLU A 208 -14.24 -3.37 -25.85
N ALA A 209 -13.90 -4.64 -25.64
CA ALA A 209 -12.90 -5.03 -24.65
C ALA A 209 -11.50 -4.49 -25.01
N LYS A 210 -11.11 -4.56 -26.29
CA LYS A 210 -9.87 -3.93 -26.79
C LYS A 210 -9.85 -2.43 -26.58
N GLN A 211 -10.96 -1.76 -26.85
CA GLN A 211 -11.07 -0.32 -26.61
C GLN A 211 -10.93 0.00 -25.12
N SER A 212 -11.53 -0.80 -24.23
CA SER A 212 -11.36 -0.64 -22.78
C SER A 212 -9.90 -0.74 -22.35
N VAL A 213 -9.10 -1.63 -22.97
CA VAL A 213 -7.65 -1.70 -22.69
C VAL A 213 -6.90 -0.47 -23.17
N ILE A 214 -7.29 0.11 -24.32
CA ILE A 214 -6.70 1.37 -24.82
C ILE A 214 -7.04 2.53 -23.88
N ASP A 215 -8.29 2.63 -23.45
CA ASP A 215 -8.76 3.68 -22.54
C ASP A 215 -8.07 3.53 -21.16
N LEU A 216 -7.93 2.30 -20.65
CA LEU A 216 -7.16 2.02 -19.44
C LEU A 216 -5.68 2.40 -19.56
N ARG A 217 -5.07 2.26 -20.74
CA ARG A 217 -3.69 2.71 -20.98
C ARG A 217 -3.57 4.22 -20.92
N GLN A 218 -4.56 4.94 -21.43
CA GLN A 218 -4.58 6.39 -21.35
C GLN A 218 -4.80 6.85 -19.91
N TYR A 219 -5.72 6.21 -19.19
CA TYR A 219 -6.00 6.47 -17.78
C TYR A 219 -4.81 6.11 -16.87
N SER A 220 -4.15 4.97 -17.11
CA SER A 220 -2.96 4.51 -16.36
C SER A 220 -1.66 5.02 -16.97
N GLY A 221 -1.73 5.91 -17.97
CA GLY A 221 -0.60 6.51 -18.68
C GLY A 221 0.14 7.55 -17.86
N GLU A 222 -0.14 7.62 -16.56
CA GLU A 222 0.59 8.39 -15.57
C GLU A 222 2.10 8.11 -15.72
N GLY A 223 2.86 9.16 -15.97
CA GLY A 223 4.29 9.13 -16.23
C GLY A 223 4.69 9.13 -17.71
N THR A 224 3.78 8.80 -18.64
CA THR A 224 4.08 8.69 -20.10
C THR A 224 3.73 9.92 -20.92
N LEU A 225 3.09 10.93 -20.30
CA LEU A 225 2.67 12.18 -20.95
C LEU A 225 3.78 13.24 -21.04
N SER A 226 5.00 12.94 -20.58
CA SER A 226 6.14 13.84 -20.75
C SER A 226 6.53 13.96 -22.22
N GLY A 227 6.21 15.10 -22.83
CA GLY A 227 6.78 15.55 -24.10
C GLY A 227 8.28 15.89 -23.95
N ASP A 228 8.91 16.32 -25.06
CA ASP A 228 10.36 16.55 -25.15
C ASP A 228 10.94 17.58 -24.16
N GLU A 229 10.10 18.31 -23.40
CA GLU A 229 10.49 19.06 -22.20
C GLU A 229 9.48 18.78 -21.06
N PRO A 230 9.90 18.23 -19.91
CA PRO A 230 9.01 18.05 -18.77
C PRO A 230 8.68 19.40 -18.13
N ASP A 231 7.39 19.71 -17.93
CA ASP A 231 6.99 20.81 -17.06
C ASP A 231 7.54 20.55 -15.65
N GLU A 232 8.31 21.51 -15.13
CA GLU A 232 9.10 21.31 -13.93
C GLU A 232 8.22 21.52 -12.68
N VAL A 233 7.92 20.44 -11.96
CA VAL A 233 7.22 20.49 -10.67
C VAL A 233 8.02 21.35 -9.69
N ASP A 234 7.35 22.28 -9.02
CA ASP A 234 7.95 23.15 -8.02
C ASP A 234 7.36 22.96 -6.62
N LEU A 235 7.95 23.63 -5.63
CA LEU A 235 7.50 23.60 -4.23
C LEU A 235 6.06 24.10 -4.08
N ASP A 236 5.56 24.96 -4.98
CA ASP A 236 4.17 25.45 -5.00
C ASP A 236 3.15 24.30 -5.07
N GLN A 237 3.50 23.17 -5.68
CA GLN A 237 2.62 22.00 -5.74
C GLN A 237 2.36 21.35 -4.37
N ILE A 238 3.23 21.59 -3.39
CA ILE A 238 3.00 21.18 -1.99
C ILE A 238 1.85 22.00 -1.39
N GLU A 239 1.82 23.32 -1.64
CA GLU A 239 0.74 24.20 -1.18
C GLU A 239 -0.60 23.80 -1.84
N GLU A 240 -0.60 23.57 -3.15
CA GLU A 240 -1.80 23.15 -3.86
C GLU A 240 -2.33 21.78 -3.37
N ALA A 241 -1.43 20.83 -3.12
CA ALA A 241 -1.79 19.55 -2.50
C ALA A 241 -2.47 19.76 -1.15
N TYR A 242 -1.88 20.59 -0.28
CA TYR A 242 -2.42 20.90 1.03
C TYR A 242 -3.81 21.55 0.95
N ASN A 243 -4.01 22.50 0.06
CA ASN A 243 -5.29 23.15 -0.16
C ASN A 243 -6.37 22.17 -0.65
N ARG A 244 -6.04 21.32 -1.63
CA ARG A 244 -6.97 20.31 -2.16
C ARG A 244 -7.31 19.23 -1.12
N ILE A 245 -6.31 18.74 -0.38
CA ILE A 245 -6.52 17.77 0.71
C ILE A 245 -7.38 18.42 1.81
N GLY A 246 -7.06 19.66 2.19
CA GLY A 246 -7.78 20.45 3.18
C GLY A 246 -9.25 20.64 2.85
N GLY A 247 -9.59 20.85 1.57
CA GLY A 247 -10.97 20.96 1.11
C GLY A 247 -11.85 19.74 1.37
N THR A 248 -11.25 18.57 1.63
CA THR A 248 -11.98 17.32 1.91
C THR A 248 -11.95 16.90 3.38
N PHE A 249 -11.26 17.65 4.24
CA PHE A 249 -11.09 17.31 5.65
C PHE A 249 -12.39 17.41 6.42
N ASP A 250 -12.60 16.46 7.32
CA ASP A 250 -13.73 16.45 8.24
C ASP A 250 -13.31 17.03 9.61
N PRO A 251 -13.65 18.30 9.91
CA PRO A 251 -13.23 18.94 11.16
C PRO A 251 -13.91 18.37 12.41
N MET A 252 -15.02 17.63 12.25
CA MET A 252 -15.77 17.06 13.38
C MET A 252 -15.22 15.69 13.80
N PHE A 253 -14.90 14.85 12.82
CA PHE A 253 -14.49 13.47 13.07
C PHE A 253 -13.06 13.15 12.60
N GLY A 254 -12.33 14.11 12.04
CA GLY A 254 -11.02 13.87 11.43
C GLY A 254 -11.09 12.96 10.20
N GLY A 255 -10.00 12.85 9.45
CA GLY A 255 -9.97 12.16 8.17
C GLY A 255 -10.59 12.99 7.05
N PHE A 256 -10.83 12.33 5.92
CA PHE A 256 -11.22 12.98 4.67
C PHE A 256 -12.48 12.35 4.10
N GLY A 257 -13.37 13.17 3.52
CA GLY A 257 -14.64 12.72 2.96
C GLY A 257 -15.72 12.40 3.99
N GLN A 258 -16.86 11.90 3.51
CA GLN A 258 -18.07 11.64 4.33
C GLN A 258 -18.21 10.19 4.83
N GLY A 259 -17.42 9.24 4.31
CA GLY A 259 -17.45 7.82 4.67
C GLY A 259 -17.64 6.88 3.47
N PRO A 260 -17.19 5.61 3.51
CA PRO A 260 -16.33 4.98 4.54
C PRO A 260 -14.98 5.70 4.69
N LYS A 261 -14.33 5.57 5.86
CA LYS A 261 -13.09 6.26 6.20
C LYS A 261 -11.90 5.32 6.29
N PHE A 262 -10.87 5.65 5.52
CA PHE A 262 -9.58 4.95 5.49
C PHE A 262 -8.50 5.78 6.21
N PRO A 263 -7.49 5.13 6.83
CA PRO A 263 -6.36 5.83 7.44
C PRO A 263 -5.62 6.79 6.50
N THR A 264 -5.44 6.43 5.22
CA THR A 264 -4.67 7.22 4.24
C THR A 264 -3.28 7.66 4.78
N THR A 265 -2.47 6.69 5.21
CA THR A 265 -1.25 6.94 5.98
C THR A 265 -0.22 7.81 5.25
N ALA A 266 -0.04 7.64 3.94
CA ALA A 266 0.84 8.48 3.12
C ALA A 266 0.41 9.96 3.15
N LYS A 267 -0.88 10.22 2.95
CA LYS A 267 -1.49 11.56 3.03
C LYS A 267 -1.32 12.17 4.42
N LEU A 268 -1.64 11.43 5.48
CA LEU A 268 -1.47 11.93 6.85
C LEU A 268 0.00 12.18 7.20
N SER A 269 0.92 11.34 6.74
CA SER A 269 2.36 11.51 6.94
C SER A 269 2.85 12.82 6.30
N PHE A 270 2.43 13.09 5.07
CA PHE A 270 2.76 14.32 4.35
C PHE A 270 2.25 15.58 5.05
N LEU A 271 1.02 15.57 5.56
CA LEU A 271 0.46 16.69 6.32
C LEU A 271 1.14 16.87 7.68
N LEU A 272 1.38 15.77 8.41
CA LEU A 272 2.00 15.79 9.74
C LEU A 272 3.41 16.39 9.73
N ARG A 273 4.12 16.19 8.62
CA ARG A 273 5.52 16.62 8.43
C ARG A 273 5.64 18.05 7.92
N ALA A 274 4.54 18.75 7.65
CA ALA A 274 4.53 20.09 7.04
C ALA A 274 5.42 21.09 7.80
N THR A 275 5.30 21.13 9.14
CA THR A 275 6.09 22.01 10.02
C THR A 275 7.59 21.66 10.12
N ARG A 276 8.03 20.58 9.47
CA ARG A 276 9.41 20.08 9.54
C ARG A 276 10.14 20.14 8.21
N PHE A 277 9.45 20.49 7.12
CA PHE A 277 10.10 20.77 5.85
C PHE A 277 11.10 21.92 5.97
N PRO A 278 12.07 22.04 5.03
CA PRO A 278 12.97 23.19 4.95
C PRO A 278 12.23 24.54 4.95
N SER A 279 12.90 25.62 5.38
CA SER A 279 12.31 26.96 5.47
C SER A 279 11.73 27.43 4.13
N GLU A 280 12.39 27.09 3.04
CA GLU A 280 11.99 27.41 1.67
C GLU A 280 10.59 26.86 1.34
N VAL A 281 10.29 25.64 1.79
CA VAL A 281 8.96 25.04 1.64
C VAL A 281 7.94 25.76 2.54
N GLN A 282 8.33 26.10 3.77
CA GLN A 282 7.45 26.80 4.71
C GLN A 282 7.19 28.26 4.29
N ASP A 283 8.12 28.88 3.57
CA ASP A 283 7.98 30.23 3.02
C ASP A 283 7.02 30.23 1.82
N VAL A 284 7.05 29.19 0.99
CA VAL A 284 6.10 28.97 -0.12
C VAL A 284 4.70 28.67 0.41
N VAL A 285 4.57 27.69 1.31
CA VAL A 285 3.27 27.25 1.84
C VAL A 285 2.69 28.25 2.85
N GLY A 286 3.54 28.94 3.60
CA GLY A 286 3.18 29.74 4.77
C GLY A 286 3.24 28.93 6.08
N SER A 287 3.97 29.43 7.07
CA SER A 287 4.16 28.72 8.35
C SER A 287 2.85 28.43 9.09
N HIS A 288 1.87 29.34 9.01
CA HIS A 288 0.55 29.13 9.63
C HIS A 288 -0.22 27.98 8.97
N ASP A 289 -0.15 27.87 7.64
CA ASP A 289 -0.80 26.80 6.89
C ASP A 289 -0.11 25.45 7.14
N CYS A 290 1.23 25.43 7.25
CA CYS A 290 1.98 24.24 7.71
C CYS A 290 1.52 23.76 9.09
N GLU A 291 1.32 24.66 10.06
CA GLU A 291 0.80 24.33 11.39
C GLU A 291 -0.65 23.82 11.32
N PHE A 292 -1.49 24.45 10.50
CA PHE A 292 -2.87 24.07 10.31
C PHE A 292 -3.01 22.65 9.74
N VAL A 293 -2.29 22.32 8.67
CA VAL A 293 -2.34 20.98 8.07
C VAL A 293 -1.76 19.90 8.99
N SER A 294 -0.70 20.24 9.74
CA SER A 294 -0.17 19.34 10.79
C SER A 294 -1.23 19.08 11.87
N THR A 295 -2.00 20.10 12.25
CA THR A 295 -3.09 19.99 13.23
C THR A 295 -4.23 19.11 12.71
N MET A 296 -4.56 19.16 11.42
CA MET A 296 -5.56 18.27 10.80
C MET A 296 -5.13 16.80 10.88
N ALA A 297 -3.85 16.52 10.61
CA ALA A 297 -3.31 15.17 10.73
C ALA A 297 -3.39 14.66 12.19
N LEU A 298 -2.94 15.49 13.15
CA LEU A 298 -3.03 15.16 14.58
C LEU A 298 -4.47 14.96 15.05
N HIS A 299 -5.41 15.79 14.60
CA HIS A 299 -6.83 15.63 14.90
C HIS A 299 -7.36 14.29 14.37
N THR A 300 -7.01 13.95 13.13
CA THR A 300 -7.38 12.65 12.52
C THR A 300 -6.86 11.47 13.35
N LEU A 301 -5.58 11.48 13.72
CA LEU A 301 -4.96 10.44 14.55
C LEU A 301 -5.66 10.31 15.92
N ARG A 302 -6.00 11.44 16.58
CA ARG A 302 -6.77 11.42 17.83
C ARG A 302 -8.12 10.72 17.66
N ARG A 303 -8.84 11.02 16.57
CA ARG A 303 -10.15 10.42 16.29
C ARG A 303 -10.06 8.93 15.98
N MET A 304 -9.00 8.51 15.27
CA MET A 304 -8.74 7.10 14.98
C MET A 304 -8.40 6.29 16.24
N VAL A 305 -7.51 6.78 17.11
CA VAL A 305 -7.15 6.08 18.38
C VAL A 305 -8.37 5.90 19.29
N LEU A 306 -9.26 6.90 19.33
CA LEU A 306 -10.47 6.86 20.15
C LEU A 306 -11.58 6.00 19.52
N GLY A 307 -11.55 5.79 18.21
CA GLY A 307 -12.56 5.06 17.46
C GLY A 307 -12.56 3.54 17.71
N GLY A 308 -13.53 2.85 17.11
CA GLY A 308 -13.64 1.39 17.14
C GLY A 308 -12.63 0.69 16.22
N MET A 309 -11.96 1.44 15.33
CA MET A 309 -10.88 0.90 14.50
C MET A 309 -9.62 0.52 15.28
N HIS A 310 -9.42 1.08 16.47
CA HIS A 310 -8.34 0.69 17.37
C HIS A 310 -8.83 -0.46 18.25
N ASP A 311 -8.14 -1.62 18.26
CA ASP A 311 -8.50 -2.72 19.17
C ASP A 311 -8.05 -2.38 20.59
N HIS A 312 -8.94 -1.74 21.35
CA HIS A 312 -8.69 -1.28 22.72
C HIS A 312 -8.29 -2.39 23.71
N ILE A 313 -8.49 -3.67 23.36
CA ILE A 313 -8.16 -4.82 24.21
C ILE A 313 -6.86 -5.50 23.78
N GLY A 314 -6.66 -5.67 22.47
CA GLY A 314 -5.52 -6.39 21.90
C GLY A 314 -4.37 -5.55 21.39
N GLY A 315 -4.59 -4.26 21.14
CA GLY A 315 -3.68 -3.41 20.38
C GLY A 315 -3.80 -3.62 18.87
N GLY A 316 -3.17 -2.72 18.12
CA GLY A 316 -3.25 -2.69 16.65
C GLY A 316 -4.58 -2.12 16.14
N PHE A 317 -4.63 -1.90 14.83
CA PHE A 317 -5.73 -1.27 14.13
C PHE A 317 -6.37 -2.22 13.13
N HIS A 318 -7.68 -2.08 12.98
CA HIS A 318 -8.46 -2.64 11.88
C HIS A 318 -8.29 -1.80 10.62
N ARG A 319 -8.52 -2.40 9.45
CA ARG A 319 -8.22 -1.84 8.13
C ARG A 319 -8.85 -0.47 7.88
N HIS A 320 -10.16 -0.34 8.07
CA HIS A 320 -10.88 0.92 7.86
C HIS A 320 -12.20 0.96 8.64
N SER A 321 -12.85 2.13 8.65
CA SER A 321 -14.15 2.35 9.29
C SER A 321 -15.26 2.51 8.25
N VAL A 322 -16.36 1.79 8.45
CA VAL A 322 -17.60 1.95 7.68
C VAL A 322 -18.23 3.31 7.98
N THR A 323 -18.16 3.75 9.24
CA THR A 323 -18.80 5.00 9.68
C THR A 323 -17.86 6.20 9.59
N ARG A 324 -18.45 7.38 9.39
CA ARG A 324 -17.77 8.68 9.37
C ARG A 324 -17.04 9.01 10.68
N ASP A 325 -17.52 8.50 11.80
CA ASP A 325 -16.99 8.83 13.14
C ASP A 325 -15.93 7.85 13.67
N TRP A 326 -15.46 6.94 12.82
CA TRP A 326 -14.48 5.88 13.14
C TRP A 326 -14.98 4.80 14.10
N SER A 327 -16.30 4.70 14.30
CA SER A 327 -16.88 3.86 15.34
C SER A 327 -17.11 2.39 14.95
N LEU A 328 -17.39 2.08 13.69
CA LEU A 328 -17.61 0.72 13.20
C LEU A 328 -16.53 0.31 12.19
N PRO A 329 -15.58 -0.56 12.57
CA PRO A 329 -14.55 -1.06 11.65
C PRO A 329 -15.04 -2.23 10.81
N THR A 330 -14.27 -2.59 9.77
CA THR A 330 -14.45 -3.84 9.02
C THR A 330 -13.76 -5.06 9.64
N PHE A 331 -13.11 -4.87 10.79
CA PHE A 331 -12.46 -5.88 11.64
C PHE A 331 -11.25 -6.63 11.07
N GLU A 332 -10.93 -6.56 9.77
CA GLU A 332 -9.64 -7.11 9.29
C GLU A 332 -8.48 -6.39 9.97
N LYS A 333 -7.43 -7.12 10.34
CA LYS A 333 -6.16 -6.49 10.72
C LYS A 333 -5.07 -6.87 9.73
N MET A 334 -4.58 -5.87 9.01
CA MET A 334 -3.50 -6.04 8.04
C MET A 334 -2.17 -5.65 8.68
N VAL A 335 -1.11 -6.44 8.42
CA VAL A 335 0.26 -6.09 8.82
C VAL A 335 0.74 -4.83 8.10
N THR A 336 0.33 -4.62 6.84
CA THR A 336 0.64 -3.40 6.07
C THR A 336 0.10 -2.15 6.78
N ASP A 337 -1.17 -2.16 7.17
CA ASP A 337 -1.82 -1.00 7.77
C ASP A 337 -1.20 -0.69 9.14
N ASN A 338 -0.97 -1.71 9.96
CA ASN A 338 -0.34 -1.56 11.27
C ASN A 338 1.13 -1.11 11.15
N SER A 339 1.88 -1.57 10.15
CA SER A 339 3.26 -1.12 9.92
C SER A 339 3.32 0.36 9.54
N LEU A 340 2.46 0.79 8.62
CA LEU A 340 2.39 2.19 8.19
C LEU A 340 1.87 3.09 9.32
N LEU A 341 0.87 2.64 10.09
CA LEU A 341 0.37 3.36 11.26
C LEU A 341 1.41 3.46 12.38
N LEU A 342 2.24 2.44 12.60
CA LEU A 342 3.34 2.51 13.56
C LEU A 342 4.29 3.67 13.21
N GLY A 343 4.71 3.77 11.95
CA GLY A 343 5.55 4.89 11.47
C GLY A 343 4.88 6.25 11.64
N LEU A 344 3.59 6.35 11.33
CA LEU A 344 2.81 7.59 11.42
C LEU A 344 2.59 8.05 12.88
N TYR A 345 2.19 7.15 13.77
CA TYR A 345 2.05 7.47 15.20
C TYR A 345 3.39 7.74 15.87
N LEU A 346 4.48 7.09 15.42
CA LEU A 346 5.83 7.41 15.87
C LEU A 346 6.17 8.86 15.54
N ASP A 347 5.98 9.27 14.28
CA ASP A 347 6.23 10.66 13.87
C ASP A 347 5.34 11.65 14.64
N ALA A 348 4.08 11.31 14.92
CA ALA A 348 3.17 12.17 15.68
C ALA A 348 3.59 12.30 17.15
N TRP A 349 3.98 11.18 17.78
CA TRP A 349 4.50 11.19 19.15
C TRP A 349 5.79 11.99 19.26
N LEU A 350 6.71 11.85 18.29
CA LEU A 350 7.95 12.63 18.24
C LEU A 350 7.70 14.12 18.01
N LEU A 351 6.76 14.46 17.12
CA LEU A 351 6.35 15.85 16.86
C LEU A 351 5.81 16.52 18.12
N LEU A 352 5.12 15.76 18.97
CA LEU A 352 4.60 16.18 20.27
C LEU A 352 5.60 16.01 21.43
N GLY A 353 6.89 15.83 21.13
CA GLY A 353 7.99 15.86 22.09
C GLY A 353 8.57 14.50 22.52
N GLY A 354 7.98 13.38 22.09
CA GLY A 354 8.59 12.06 22.25
C GLY A 354 8.81 11.63 23.71
N GLN A 355 7.95 12.08 24.62
CA GLN A 355 8.07 11.79 26.06
C GLN A 355 7.29 10.54 26.46
N LYS A 356 7.77 9.83 27.48
CA LYS A 356 7.07 8.68 28.05
C LYS A 356 5.71 9.12 28.62
N GLY A 357 4.64 8.43 28.22
CA GLY A 357 3.28 8.78 28.65
C GLY A 357 2.73 10.04 27.99
N GLY A 358 3.45 10.63 27.04
CA GLY A 358 2.94 11.67 26.16
C GLY A 358 1.88 11.13 25.18
N GLU A 359 1.22 12.03 24.48
CA GLU A 359 0.20 11.68 23.50
C GLU A 359 0.74 10.70 22.44
N PHE A 360 -0.06 9.69 22.08
CA PHE A 360 0.28 8.58 21.18
C PHE A 360 1.38 7.60 21.63
N ALA A 361 2.07 7.85 22.76
CA ALA A 361 3.13 6.95 23.24
C ALA A 361 2.62 5.51 23.47
N SER A 362 1.44 5.35 24.07
CA SER A 362 0.83 4.02 24.27
C SER A 362 0.45 3.38 22.94
N THR A 363 -0.06 4.15 21.97
CA THR A 363 -0.45 3.66 20.65
C THR A 363 0.75 3.12 19.87
N VAL A 364 1.88 3.84 19.87
CA VAL A 364 3.13 3.36 19.26
C VAL A 364 3.55 2.01 19.85
N LEU A 365 3.53 1.91 21.17
CA LEU A 365 3.91 0.69 21.88
C LEU A 365 2.92 -0.46 21.65
N GLU A 366 1.62 -0.18 21.59
CA GLU A 366 0.58 -1.19 21.34
C GLU A 366 0.66 -1.77 19.93
N ILE A 367 0.94 -0.94 18.91
CA ILE A 367 1.11 -1.42 17.54
C ILE A 367 2.41 -2.25 17.42
N ALA A 368 3.52 -1.77 18.00
CA ALA A 368 4.79 -2.50 17.96
C ALA A 368 4.73 -3.83 18.74
N ASP A 369 4.06 -3.86 19.90
CA ASP A 369 3.79 -5.08 20.65
C ASP A 369 2.91 -6.04 19.85
N TYR A 370 1.87 -5.54 19.18
CA TYR A 370 0.99 -6.34 18.33
C TYR A 370 1.77 -7.01 17.18
N LEU A 371 2.52 -6.23 16.39
CA LEU A 371 3.30 -6.73 15.25
C LEU A 371 4.33 -7.79 15.68
N THR A 372 4.97 -7.59 16.84
CA THR A 372 6.03 -8.49 17.34
C THR A 372 5.51 -9.65 18.20
N SER A 373 4.18 -9.80 18.31
CA SER A 373 3.55 -10.89 19.05
C SER A 373 3.18 -12.07 18.14
N SER A 374 3.12 -13.26 18.72
CA SER A 374 2.52 -14.43 18.06
C SER A 374 0.99 -14.25 18.01
N PRO A 375 0.32 -14.61 16.90
CA PRO A 375 0.84 -15.29 15.71
C PRO A 375 1.30 -14.36 14.57
N ILE A 376 1.28 -13.04 14.77
CA ILE A 376 1.63 -12.06 13.71
C ILE A 376 3.08 -12.23 13.25
N MET A 377 4.00 -12.30 14.21
CA MET A 377 5.37 -12.69 13.97
C MET A 377 5.52 -14.21 14.09
N LEU A 378 5.99 -14.85 13.03
CA LEU A 378 6.35 -16.26 13.04
C LEU A 378 7.59 -16.48 13.92
N LYS A 379 7.67 -17.68 14.49
CA LYS A 379 8.82 -18.12 15.32
C LYS A 379 10.17 -17.93 14.64
N ASP A 380 10.21 -18.08 13.31
CA ASP A 380 11.43 -18.03 12.50
C ASP A 380 11.80 -16.62 12.01
N GLY A 381 10.97 -15.59 12.23
CA GLY A 381 11.33 -14.20 11.94
C GLY A 381 10.36 -13.41 11.07
N GLY A 382 9.67 -14.02 10.11
CA GLY A 382 8.78 -13.30 9.18
C GLY A 382 7.43 -12.91 9.80
N PHE A 383 6.79 -11.88 9.24
CA PHE A 383 5.43 -11.47 9.57
C PHE A 383 4.43 -12.03 8.55
N ILE A 384 3.29 -12.51 9.04
CA ILE A 384 2.14 -12.95 8.22
C ILE A 384 1.46 -11.73 7.55
N THR A 385 0.49 -11.93 6.65
CA THR A 385 -0.16 -10.79 5.98
C THR A 385 -1.30 -10.19 6.79
N SER A 386 -2.19 -11.02 7.37
CA SER A 386 -3.41 -10.51 8.00
C SER A 386 -4.12 -11.48 8.95
N GLU A 387 -4.97 -10.89 9.81
CA GLU A 387 -6.05 -11.56 10.54
C GLU A 387 -7.40 -11.24 9.88
N ALA A 388 -8.23 -12.25 9.68
CA ALA A 388 -9.54 -12.10 9.06
C ALA A 388 -10.53 -11.29 9.90
N ALA A 389 -11.49 -10.63 9.24
CA ALA A 389 -12.61 -9.98 9.91
C ALA A 389 -13.51 -10.99 10.65
N ASP A 390 -13.65 -12.19 10.10
CA ASP A 390 -14.61 -13.20 10.54
C ASP A 390 -13.99 -14.19 11.53
N SER A 391 -14.72 -14.47 12.60
CA SER A 391 -14.37 -15.54 13.52
C SER A 391 -15.62 -16.24 14.06
N TYR A 392 -15.41 -17.41 14.65
CA TYR A 392 -16.44 -18.01 15.49
C TYR A 392 -16.57 -17.22 16.80
N ASN A 393 -17.78 -17.08 17.31
CA ASN A 393 -18.01 -16.42 18.59
C ASN A 393 -17.57 -17.34 19.76
N ARG A 394 -17.91 -18.63 19.68
CA ARG A 394 -17.55 -19.65 20.67
C ARG A 394 -16.98 -20.88 20.01
N LYS A 395 -16.19 -21.64 20.78
CA LYS A 395 -15.70 -22.96 20.36
C LYS A 395 -16.89 -23.88 20.06
N GLY A 396 -16.92 -24.46 18.87
CA GLY A 396 -17.98 -25.36 18.41
C GLY A 396 -19.08 -24.70 17.57
N ASP A 397 -19.08 -23.37 17.43
CA ASP A 397 -19.97 -22.70 16.47
C ASP A 397 -19.67 -23.16 15.04
N LYS A 398 -20.71 -23.18 14.20
CA LYS A 398 -20.61 -23.61 12.79
C LYS A 398 -20.57 -22.45 11.79
N VAL A 399 -20.95 -21.25 12.24
CA VAL A 399 -21.05 -20.06 11.41
C VAL A 399 -20.16 -18.99 12.01
N LYS A 400 -19.28 -18.42 11.19
CA LYS A 400 -18.48 -17.26 11.56
C LYS A 400 -19.30 -15.98 11.42
N ARG A 401 -18.94 -14.95 12.18
CA ARG A 401 -19.56 -13.62 12.08
C ARG A 401 -18.48 -12.56 12.06
N GLN A 402 -18.78 -11.46 11.39
CA GLN A 402 -17.86 -10.32 11.32
C GLN A 402 -17.59 -9.79 12.73
N GLY A 403 -16.31 -9.61 13.07
CA GLY A 403 -15.87 -9.01 14.31
C GLY A 403 -16.12 -9.84 15.58
N ALA A 404 -16.61 -11.08 15.51
CA ALA A 404 -17.03 -11.85 16.67
C ALA A 404 -15.93 -12.00 17.75
N PHE A 405 -14.66 -12.06 17.35
CA PHE A 405 -13.53 -12.08 18.26
C PHE A 405 -13.40 -10.79 19.10
N TYR A 406 -13.78 -9.64 18.56
CA TYR A 406 -13.54 -8.31 19.12
C TYR A 406 -14.75 -7.72 19.86
N LEU A 407 -15.96 -8.18 19.54
CA LEU A 407 -17.23 -7.60 20.02
C LEU A 407 -17.66 -8.08 21.41
N TRP A 408 -18.47 -7.29 22.11
CA TRP A 408 -18.97 -7.67 23.44
C TRP A 408 -20.47 -7.38 23.59
N SER A 409 -21.23 -8.36 24.07
CA SER A 409 -22.54 -8.07 24.66
C SER A 409 -22.36 -7.44 26.05
N ARG A 410 -23.30 -6.60 26.47
CA ARG A 410 -23.25 -5.99 27.81
C ARG A 410 -23.19 -7.05 28.92
N LYS A 411 -24.01 -8.10 28.80
CA LYS A 411 -24.04 -9.22 29.75
C LYS A 411 -22.70 -9.95 29.87
N GLU A 412 -22.04 -10.22 28.75
CA GLU A 412 -20.72 -10.87 28.78
C GLU A 412 -19.67 -9.94 29.40
N PHE A 413 -19.69 -8.66 29.03
CA PHE A 413 -18.78 -7.65 29.56
C PHE A 413 -18.85 -7.56 31.09
N ASP A 414 -20.06 -7.44 31.64
CA ASP A 414 -20.28 -7.38 33.10
C ASP A 414 -19.83 -8.68 33.80
N MET A 415 -20.14 -9.84 33.22
CA MET A 415 -19.76 -11.15 33.75
C MET A 415 -18.24 -11.34 33.80
N VAL A 416 -17.51 -10.91 32.77
CA VAL A 416 -16.05 -11.05 32.69
C VAL A 416 -15.34 -10.12 33.66
N ILE A 417 -15.84 -8.90 33.83
CA ILE A 417 -15.26 -7.94 34.78
C ILE A 417 -15.57 -8.35 36.22
N GLY A 418 -16.80 -8.82 36.47
CA GLY A 418 -17.27 -9.39 37.74
C GLY A 418 -17.47 -8.38 38.88
N ASN A 419 -16.83 -7.21 38.82
CA ASN A 419 -17.04 -6.10 39.74
C ASN A 419 -17.95 -5.03 39.11
N GLU A 420 -19.05 -4.71 39.78
CA GLU A 420 -20.08 -3.81 39.24
C GLU A 420 -19.57 -2.40 38.99
N GLN A 421 -18.84 -1.80 39.94
CA GLN A 421 -18.29 -0.45 39.79
C GLN A 421 -17.28 -0.37 38.66
N GLU A 422 -16.33 -1.32 38.62
CA GLU A 422 -15.32 -1.44 37.56
C GLU A 422 -16.01 -1.58 36.19
N SER A 423 -17.05 -2.41 36.10
CA SER A 423 -17.78 -2.61 34.85
C SER A 423 -18.51 -1.35 34.40
N GLN A 424 -19.19 -0.64 35.31
CA GLN A 424 -19.86 0.63 34.98
C GLN A 424 -18.87 1.70 34.51
N VAL A 425 -17.70 1.81 35.15
CA VAL A 425 -16.63 2.74 34.72
C VAL A 425 -16.10 2.36 33.34
N ALA A 426 -15.80 1.08 33.12
CA ALA A 426 -15.27 0.59 31.84
C ALA A 426 -16.31 0.72 30.71
N ALA A 427 -17.58 0.42 30.97
CA ALA A 427 -18.67 0.59 30.03
C ALA A 427 -18.87 2.07 29.64
N ALA A 428 -18.80 2.98 30.61
CA ALA A 428 -18.87 4.42 30.36
C ALA A 428 -17.67 4.97 29.58
N HIS A 429 -16.50 4.33 29.73
CA HIS A 429 -15.29 4.67 28.98
C HIS A 429 -15.39 4.22 27.52
N TRP A 430 -15.74 2.94 27.29
CA TRP A 430 -15.75 2.28 25.97
C TRP A 430 -17.10 2.28 25.23
N ASP A 431 -18.07 3.04 25.71
CA ASP A 431 -19.42 3.15 25.14
C ASP A 431 -20.18 1.82 25.06
N VAL A 432 -20.07 0.97 26.08
CA VAL A 432 -20.78 -0.32 26.13
C VAL A 432 -22.22 -0.11 26.62
N LYS A 433 -23.17 -0.35 25.73
CA LYS A 433 -24.62 -0.18 25.93
C LYS A 433 -25.33 -1.53 26.07
N GLU A 434 -26.47 -1.51 26.75
CA GLU A 434 -27.30 -2.70 27.03
C GLU A 434 -27.68 -3.48 25.76
N HIS A 435 -28.09 -2.76 24.71
CA HIS A 435 -28.56 -3.33 23.44
C HIS A 435 -27.56 -3.17 22.29
N GLY A 436 -26.28 -3.00 22.60
CA GLY A 436 -25.24 -2.73 21.60
C GLY A 436 -25.13 -1.24 21.22
N ASN A 437 -24.06 -0.91 20.51
CA ASN A 437 -23.71 0.48 20.19
C ASN A 437 -23.45 0.75 18.70
N VAL A 438 -23.78 -0.22 17.86
CA VAL A 438 -23.80 -0.11 16.39
C VAL A 438 -25.17 0.42 15.96
N ASP A 439 -25.16 1.41 15.07
CA ASP A 439 -26.39 1.96 14.51
C ASP A 439 -27.02 0.92 13.55
N PRO A 440 -28.31 0.57 13.68
CA PRO A 440 -28.98 -0.34 12.75
C PRO A 440 -28.87 0.08 11.27
N ALA A 441 -28.73 1.37 10.97
CA ALA A 441 -28.51 1.84 9.60
C ALA A 441 -27.18 1.34 8.98
N HIS A 442 -26.23 0.92 9.83
CA HIS A 442 -24.94 0.34 9.43
C HIS A 442 -24.87 -1.18 9.68
N ASP A 443 -25.98 -1.80 10.08
CA ASP A 443 -26.10 -3.24 10.29
C ASP A 443 -27.34 -3.83 9.59
N PRO A 444 -27.44 -3.73 8.25
CA PRO A 444 -28.62 -4.16 7.51
C PRO A 444 -28.89 -5.68 7.55
N HIS A 445 -27.99 -6.46 8.15
CA HIS A 445 -28.11 -7.92 8.25
C HIS A 445 -28.15 -8.44 9.70
N ASP A 446 -28.34 -7.55 10.66
CA ASP A 446 -28.40 -7.87 12.09
C ASP A 446 -27.18 -8.67 12.60
N GLU A 447 -26.00 -8.45 12.01
CA GLU A 447 -24.75 -9.13 12.40
C GLU A 447 -24.26 -8.64 13.77
N PHE A 448 -24.54 -7.38 14.10
CA PHE A 448 -24.09 -6.69 15.31
C PHE A 448 -25.21 -6.48 16.34
N LEU A 449 -26.35 -7.17 16.20
CA LEU A 449 -27.46 -7.09 17.16
C LEU A 449 -26.99 -7.42 18.59
N ASN A 450 -27.23 -6.50 19.52
CA ASN A 450 -26.77 -6.55 20.93
C ASN A 450 -25.24 -6.59 21.11
N GLN A 451 -24.46 -6.25 20.09
CA GLN A 451 -23.00 -6.20 20.16
C GLN A 451 -22.50 -4.77 20.36
N ASN A 452 -21.40 -4.65 21.11
CA ASN A 452 -20.70 -3.40 21.31
C ASN A 452 -19.32 -3.45 20.67
N VAL A 453 -19.03 -2.45 19.84
CA VAL A 453 -17.69 -2.11 19.39
C VAL A 453 -17.08 -1.16 20.42
N LEU A 454 -15.98 -1.53 21.04
CA LEU A 454 -15.36 -0.69 22.06
C LEU A 454 -14.79 0.57 21.40
N ARG A 455 -15.19 1.75 21.90
CA ARG A 455 -14.68 3.06 21.45
C ARG A 455 -14.63 4.03 22.62
N VAL A 456 -13.60 4.85 22.71
CA VAL A 456 -13.43 5.77 23.83
C VAL A 456 -14.28 7.02 23.62
N VAL A 457 -15.39 7.13 24.36
CA VAL A 457 -16.29 8.31 24.35
C VAL A 457 -16.09 9.23 25.55
N ARG A 458 -15.45 8.72 26.61
CA ARG A 458 -15.13 9.48 27.83
C ARG A 458 -13.73 9.13 28.31
N ASN A 459 -12.83 10.10 28.32
CA ASN A 459 -11.49 9.92 28.88
C ASN A 459 -11.53 9.86 30.41
N GLU A 460 -10.39 9.47 30.99
CA GLU A 460 -10.24 9.27 32.44
C GLU A 460 -10.53 10.54 33.23
N ALA A 461 -10.05 11.70 32.77
CA ALA A 461 -10.27 12.99 33.43
C ALA A 461 -11.77 13.36 33.50
N ARG A 462 -12.52 13.12 32.41
CA ARG A 462 -13.97 13.37 32.38
C ARG A 462 -14.72 12.42 33.31
N LEU A 463 -14.37 11.14 33.32
CA LEU A 463 -14.96 10.14 34.21
C LEU A 463 -14.64 10.42 35.67
N ALA A 464 -13.40 10.81 35.99
CA ALA A 464 -12.97 11.21 37.32
C ALA A 464 -13.86 12.32 37.89
N LYS A 465 -14.10 13.38 37.08
CA LYS A 465 -14.99 14.48 37.44
C LYS A 465 -16.44 14.03 37.62
N GLN A 466 -16.95 13.19 36.71
CA GLN A 466 -18.34 12.71 36.77
C GLN A 466 -18.61 11.79 37.96
N LEU A 467 -17.64 10.96 38.34
CA LEU A 467 -17.76 9.94 39.38
C LEU A 467 -17.28 10.43 40.76
N GLY A 468 -16.69 11.62 40.85
CA GLY A 468 -16.09 12.12 42.10
C GLY A 468 -14.90 11.28 42.57
N MET A 469 -14.14 10.69 41.64
CA MET A 469 -13.01 9.80 41.93
C MET A 469 -11.70 10.39 41.41
N PRO A 470 -10.53 10.08 42.00
CA PRO A 470 -9.25 10.46 41.43
C PRO A 470 -9.03 9.83 40.04
N GLU A 471 -8.45 10.57 39.09
CA GLU A 471 -8.15 10.08 37.74
C GLU A 471 -7.33 8.79 37.74
N ARG A 472 -6.34 8.70 38.64
CA ARG A 472 -5.54 7.48 38.85
C ARG A 472 -6.40 6.27 39.25
N GLY A 473 -7.49 6.49 39.96
CA GLY A 473 -8.46 5.45 40.33
C GLY A 473 -9.22 4.94 39.10
N VAL A 474 -9.73 5.86 38.27
CA VAL A 474 -10.39 5.51 37.00
C VAL A 474 -9.45 4.74 36.08
N ARG A 475 -8.22 5.23 35.88
CA ARG A 475 -7.18 4.55 35.10
C ARG A 475 -6.96 3.11 35.55
N LYS A 476 -6.83 2.89 36.86
CA LYS A 476 -6.64 1.54 37.42
C LYS A 476 -7.83 0.60 37.13
N LEU A 477 -9.06 1.10 37.19
CA LEU A 477 -10.26 0.32 36.89
C LEU A 477 -10.32 -0.04 35.40
N VAL A 478 -10.09 0.92 34.51
CA VAL A 478 -10.06 0.68 33.05
C VAL A 478 -8.96 -0.32 32.67
N GLU A 479 -7.74 -0.15 33.20
CA GLU A 479 -6.62 -1.07 32.95
C GLU A 479 -6.87 -2.49 33.51
N SER A 480 -7.55 -2.58 34.66
CA SER A 480 -7.96 -3.87 35.22
C SER A 480 -9.00 -4.55 34.32
N ALA A 481 -10.02 -3.82 33.87
CA ALA A 481 -11.03 -4.34 32.96
C ALA A 481 -10.40 -4.79 31.63
N LYS A 482 -9.51 -3.99 31.03
CA LYS A 482 -8.75 -4.33 29.82
C LYS A 482 -8.05 -5.68 29.96
N ARG A 483 -7.33 -5.90 31.09
CA ARG A 483 -6.63 -7.17 31.35
C ARG A 483 -7.60 -8.35 31.46
N LYS A 484 -8.72 -8.21 32.17
CA LYS A 484 -9.72 -9.27 32.34
C LYS A 484 -10.37 -9.65 31.01
N LEU A 485 -10.81 -8.65 30.25
CA LEU A 485 -11.40 -8.83 28.92
C LEU A 485 -10.41 -9.51 27.96
N ARG A 486 -9.14 -9.07 27.95
CA ARG A 486 -8.09 -9.69 27.14
C ARG A 486 -7.87 -11.15 27.51
N ALA A 487 -7.77 -11.46 28.81
CA ALA A 487 -7.57 -12.83 29.29
C ALA A 487 -8.73 -13.75 28.90
N HIS A 488 -9.98 -13.27 29.04
CA HIS A 488 -11.17 -14.00 28.62
C HIS A 488 -11.19 -14.22 27.11
N ARG A 489 -10.99 -13.16 26.31
CA ARG A 489 -10.98 -13.23 24.84
C ARG A 489 -10.00 -14.28 24.33
N LEU A 490 -8.75 -14.26 24.81
CA LEU A 490 -7.71 -15.20 24.38
C LEU A 490 -7.95 -16.65 24.82
N ARG A 491 -8.69 -16.87 25.92
CA ARG A 491 -8.95 -18.21 26.45
C ARG A 491 -10.18 -18.87 25.83
N GLU A 492 -11.26 -18.12 25.69
CA GLU A 492 -12.58 -18.64 25.35
C GLU A 492 -12.90 -18.57 23.84
N ARG A 493 -12.45 -17.51 23.15
CA ARG A 493 -12.86 -17.25 21.76
C ARG A 493 -11.89 -17.86 20.76
N PRO A 494 -12.39 -18.56 19.72
CA PRO A 494 -11.56 -18.92 18.57
C PRO A 494 -10.97 -17.66 17.93
N GLN A 495 -9.67 -17.69 17.62
CA GLN A 495 -9.03 -16.57 16.91
C GLN A 495 -9.55 -16.47 15.48
N PRO A 496 -9.54 -15.27 14.88
CA PRO A 496 -9.78 -15.13 13.45
C PRO A 496 -8.80 -15.98 12.64
N ASP A 497 -9.21 -16.37 11.44
CA ASP A 497 -8.31 -17.08 10.53
C ASP A 497 -7.14 -16.16 10.16
N LEU A 498 -5.98 -16.78 9.97
CA LEU A 498 -4.75 -16.09 9.63
C LEU A 498 -4.43 -16.33 8.16
N ASP A 499 -4.16 -15.25 7.44
CA ASP A 499 -3.44 -15.36 6.18
C ASP A 499 -1.94 -15.43 6.48
N ALA A 500 -1.47 -16.66 6.68
CA ALA A 500 -0.11 -16.94 7.16
C ALA A 500 0.98 -16.76 6.09
N LYS A 501 0.65 -16.19 4.92
CA LYS A 501 1.63 -15.87 3.89
C LYS A 501 2.62 -14.82 4.43
N VAL A 502 3.90 -14.99 4.11
CA VAL A 502 4.94 -13.96 4.36
C VAL A 502 5.26 -13.31 3.02
N VAL A 503 4.88 -12.04 2.85
CA VAL A 503 5.10 -11.26 1.63
C VAL A 503 6.27 -10.30 1.82
N ALA A 504 7.18 -10.23 0.83
CA ALA A 504 8.42 -9.45 0.89
C ALA A 504 8.15 -7.95 1.12
N ALA A 505 7.26 -7.32 0.33
CA ALA A 505 6.87 -5.92 0.51
C ALA A 505 6.37 -5.63 1.93
N TYR A 506 5.47 -6.47 2.45
CA TYR A 506 4.80 -6.24 3.74
C TYR A 506 5.77 -6.38 4.91
N ASN A 507 6.73 -7.32 4.79
CA ASN A 507 7.81 -7.46 5.75
C ASN A 507 8.78 -6.28 5.68
N GLY A 508 9.06 -5.73 4.49
CA GLY A 508 9.83 -4.51 4.31
C GLY A 508 9.24 -3.32 5.09
N MET A 509 7.93 -3.10 4.97
CA MET A 509 7.21 -2.06 5.72
C MET A 509 7.29 -2.28 7.24
N ALA A 510 7.08 -3.51 7.72
CA ALA A 510 7.16 -3.84 9.14
C ALA A 510 8.59 -3.64 9.69
N VAL A 511 9.59 -4.07 8.94
CA VAL A 511 11.02 -3.87 9.27
C VAL A 511 11.34 -2.39 9.37
N ALA A 512 10.92 -1.57 8.39
CA ALA A 512 11.14 -0.13 8.41
C ALA A 512 10.55 0.52 9.66
N ALA A 513 9.27 0.24 9.96
CA ALA A 513 8.57 0.83 11.09
C ALA A 513 9.15 0.39 12.45
N LEU A 514 9.48 -0.90 12.60
CA LEU A 514 10.06 -1.43 13.84
C LEU A 514 11.49 -0.96 14.06
N ALA A 515 12.33 -0.90 13.02
CA ALA A 515 13.70 -0.39 13.12
C ALA A 515 13.70 1.09 13.53
N ARG A 516 12.86 1.92 12.90
CA ARG A 516 12.69 3.33 13.29
C ARG A 516 12.20 3.49 14.73
N THR A 517 11.18 2.72 15.11
CA THR A 517 10.62 2.75 16.48
C THR A 517 11.67 2.35 17.50
N ALA A 518 12.41 1.27 17.25
CA ALA A 518 13.48 0.82 18.12
C ALA A 518 14.58 1.87 18.26
N ALA A 519 14.99 2.50 17.17
CA ALA A 519 15.98 3.56 17.20
C ALA A 519 15.51 4.74 18.07
N ALA A 520 14.30 5.26 17.85
CA ALA A 520 13.74 6.35 18.63
C ALA A 520 13.65 6.04 20.15
N LEU A 521 13.17 4.84 20.49
CA LEU A 521 13.02 4.39 21.88
C LEU A 521 14.38 4.18 22.59
N SER A 522 15.42 3.78 21.85
CA SER A 522 16.77 3.56 22.40
C SER A 522 17.41 4.85 22.96
N TYR A 523 17.00 6.02 22.45
CA TYR A 523 17.48 7.34 22.91
C TYR A 523 16.55 7.99 23.94
N THR A 524 15.64 7.24 24.54
CA THR A 524 14.90 7.68 25.73
C THR A 524 15.75 7.46 27.00
N ASP A 525 15.37 8.10 28.12
CA ASP A 525 16.04 7.87 29.41
C ASP A 525 15.41 6.72 30.21
N ASP A 526 14.38 6.07 29.66
CA ASP A 526 13.61 5.03 30.33
C ASP A 526 14.10 3.61 29.98
N THR A 527 14.45 2.83 31.00
CA THR A 527 15.00 1.47 30.84
C THR A 527 13.99 0.50 30.20
N ALA A 528 12.71 0.59 30.53
CA ALA A 528 11.69 -0.32 29.98
C ALA A 528 11.44 -0.04 28.50
N LEU A 529 11.48 1.23 28.09
CA LEU A 529 11.42 1.60 26.66
C LEU A 529 12.65 1.10 25.90
N LYS A 530 13.85 1.12 26.50
CA LYS A 530 15.06 0.54 25.89
C LYS A 530 15.00 -0.98 25.76
N GLU A 531 14.39 -1.68 26.71
CA GLU A 531 14.16 -3.13 26.60
C GLU A 531 13.23 -3.47 25.44
N ARG A 532 12.11 -2.75 25.33
CA ARG A 532 11.20 -2.86 24.19
C ARG A 532 11.88 -2.51 22.87
N ALA A 533 12.72 -1.48 22.85
CA ALA A 533 13.52 -1.11 21.68
C ALA A 533 14.38 -2.28 21.19
N ARG A 534 15.09 -2.98 22.08
CA ARG A 534 15.89 -4.16 21.74
C ARG A 534 15.04 -5.30 21.18
N HIS A 535 13.86 -5.53 21.76
CA HIS A 535 12.92 -6.54 21.26
C HIS A 535 12.42 -6.21 19.84
N TYR A 536 12.01 -4.96 19.60
CA TYR A 536 11.53 -4.51 18.29
C TYR A 536 12.63 -4.54 17.23
N LEU A 537 13.85 -4.11 17.56
CA LEU A 537 15.00 -4.20 16.65
C LEU A 537 15.31 -5.65 16.30
N GLY A 538 15.38 -6.53 17.30
CA GLY A 538 15.62 -7.95 17.06
C GLY A 538 14.49 -8.60 16.24
N ALA A 539 13.25 -8.11 16.35
CA ALA A 539 12.16 -8.56 15.49
C ALA A 539 12.35 -8.13 14.03
N ALA A 540 12.73 -6.87 13.80
CA ALA A 540 13.03 -6.35 12.46
C ALA A 540 14.20 -7.10 11.80
N GLU A 541 15.29 -7.35 12.53
CA GLU A 541 16.44 -8.11 12.03
C GLU A 541 16.05 -9.54 11.65
N ARG A 542 15.30 -10.25 12.51
CA ARG A 542 14.83 -11.62 12.21
C ARG A 542 13.92 -11.66 10.98
N ALA A 543 13.05 -10.67 10.78
CA ALA A 543 12.20 -10.59 9.60
C ALA A 543 13.01 -10.36 8.31
N ALA A 544 13.96 -9.42 8.33
CA ALA A 544 14.85 -9.20 7.20
C ALA A 544 15.69 -10.45 6.85
N LEU A 545 16.20 -11.14 7.87
CA LEU A 545 16.93 -12.40 7.68
C LEU A 545 16.03 -13.53 7.17
N PHE A 546 14.76 -13.59 7.60
CA PHE A 546 13.80 -14.55 7.07
C PHE A 546 13.57 -14.33 5.56
N VAL A 547 13.31 -13.09 5.14
CA VAL A 547 13.16 -12.73 3.72
C VAL A 547 14.42 -13.10 2.94
N ARG A 548 15.61 -12.77 3.46
CA ARG A 548 16.87 -13.14 2.82
C ARG A 548 17.05 -14.66 2.66
N ALA A 549 16.68 -15.43 3.67
CA ALA A 549 16.88 -16.87 3.68
C ALA A 549 15.83 -17.64 2.86
N ARG A 550 14.59 -17.14 2.79
CA ARG A 550 13.44 -17.86 2.23
C ARG A 550 12.94 -17.31 0.91
N LEU A 551 13.16 -16.02 0.63
CA LEU A 551 12.62 -15.32 -0.53
C LEU A 551 13.69 -14.77 -1.48
N TRP A 552 14.93 -14.57 -1.03
CA TRP A 552 16.03 -14.16 -1.90
C TRP A 552 16.80 -15.37 -2.44
N ASP A 553 17.01 -15.40 -3.76
CA ASP A 553 17.83 -16.39 -4.44
C ASP A 553 19.15 -15.76 -4.89
N ASP A 554 20.25 -16.07 -4.20
CA ASP A 554 21.55 -15.45 -4.50
C ASP A 554 22.17 -15.97 -5.82
N GLY A 555 21.79 -17.17 -6.28
CA GLY A 555 22.30 -17.71 -7.55
C GLY A 555 21.74 -16.97 -8.75
N THR A 556 20.44 -16.69 -8.72
CA THR A 556 19.72 -15.97 -9.80
C THR A 556 19.60 -14.47 -9.58
N GLN A 557 19.95 -13.98 -8.38
CA GLN A 557 19.73 -12.61 -7.93
C GLN A 557 18.26 -12.19 -8.10
N THR A 558 17.34 -13.05 -7.64
CA THR A 558 15.90 -12.87 -7.76
C THR A 558 15.24 -12.89 -6.38
N LEU A 559 14.47 -11.85 -6.08
CA LEU A 559 13.54 -11.83 -4.97
C LEU A 559 12.23 -12.51 -5.40
N TYR A 560 11.71 -13.40 -4.57
CA TYR A 560 10.39 -13.99 -4.69
C TYR A 560 9.42 -13.29 -3.76
N ARG A 561 8.16 -13.22 -4.16
CA ARG A 561 7.15 -12.43 -3.47
C ARG A 561 6.73 -13.01 -2.12
N ALA A 562 6.38 -14.29 -2.11
CA ALA A 562 5.64 -14.89 -1.00
C ALA A 562 6.22 -16.23 -0.53
N PHE A 563 6.09 -16.50 0.77
CA PHE A 563 6.36 -17.79 1.38
C PHE A 563 5.11 -18.24 2.14
N SER A 564 4.63 -19.45 1.85
CA SER A 564 3.40 -20.01 2.43
C SER A 564 3.52 -21.51 2.58
N GLY A 565 2.92 -22.08 3.63
CA GLY A 565 2.88 -23.54 3.82
C GLY A 565 4.26 -24.21 3.87
N GLY A 566 5.29 -23.50 4.34
CA GLY A 566 6.66 -24.03 4.42
C GLY A 566 7.46 -23.97 3.11
N ARG A 567 6.92 -23.37 2.05
CA ARG A 567 7.58 -23.26 0.74
C ARG A 567 7.49 -21.84 0.17
N ARG A 568 8.48 -21.50 -0.66
CA ARG A 568 8.48 -20.29 -1.49
C ARG A 568 7.42 -20.44 -2.60
N ALA A 569 6.63 -19.39 -2.84
CA ALA A 569 5.74 -19.31 -3.99
C ALA A 569 6.57 -19.15 -5.27
N ASP A 570 6.11 -19.72 -6.38
CA ASP A 570 6.78 -19.57 -7.68
C ASP A 570 6.34 -18.27 -8.38
N ILE A 571 6.46 -17.17 -7.64
CA ILE A 571 6.08 -15.82 -8.05
C ILE A 571 7.25 -14.92 -7.72
N GLU A 572 7.93 -14.42 -8.75
CA GLU A 572 8.97 -13.40 -8.58
C GLU A 572 8.38 -12.11 -8.02
N GLY A 573 9.17 -11.38 -7.23
CA GLY A 573 8.76 -10.12 -6.64
C GLY A 573 8.47 -9.04 -7.69
N PHE A 574 7.51 -8.18 -7.39
CA PHE A 574 7.15 -6.99 -8.16
C PHE A 574 7.98 -5.78 -7.74
N ALA A 575 7.86 -4.66 -8.45
CA ALA A 575 8.62 -3.44 -8.11
C ALA A 575 8.42 -3.01 -6.64
N GLU A 576 7.22 -3.18 -6.08
CA GLU A 576 6.90 -2.90 -4.68
C GLU A 576 7.68 -3.79 -3.69
N ASP A 577 7.89 -5.08 -4.00
CA ASP A 577 8.62 -6.01 -3.12
C ASP A 577 10.06 -5.56 -2.90
N TYR A 578 10.68 -5.01 -3.95
CA TYR A 578 12.01 -4.41 -3.85
C TYR A 578 11.96 -3.06 -3.14
N ALA A 579 11.02 -2.17 -3.51
CA ALA A 579 10.93 -0.82 -2.94
C ALA A 579 10.81 -0.84 -1.41
N PHE A 580 9.84 -1.58 -0.87
CA PHE A 580 9.59 -1.61 0.57
C PHE A 580 10.65 -2.41 1.33
N LEU A 581 11.23 -3.46 0.73
CA LEU A 581 12.33 -4.18 1.36
C LEU A 581 13.59 -3.31 1.45
N VAL A 582 13.95 -2.60 0.37
CA VAL A 582 15.07 -1.66 0.36
C VAL A 582 14.87 -0.58 1.44
N GLU A 583 13.68 0.00 1.56
CA GLU A 583 13.37 0.99 2.61
C GLU A 583 13.61 0.40 4.01
N GLY A 584 13.10 -0.81 4.29
CA GLY A 584 13.32 -1.49 5.57
C GLY A 584 14.79 -1.75 5.88
N LEU A 585 15.58 -2.13 4.88
CA LEU A 585 17.03 -2.34 5.03
C LEU A 585 17.80 -1.04 5.27
N LEU A 586 17.37 0.07 4.67
CA LEU A 586 17.94 1.39 4.94
C LEU A 586 17.64 1.84 6.37
N GLU A 587 16.44 1.59 6.90
CA GLU A 587 16.12 1.86 8.31
C GLU A 587 16.90 0.95 9.27
N LEU A 588 17.13 -0.33 8.92
CA LEU A 588 18.00 -1.21 9.69
C LEU A 588 19.44 -0.73 9.70
N TYR A 589 19.99 -0.32 8.54
CA TYR A 589 21.32 0.29 8.47
C TYR A 589 21.39 1.52 9.38
N GLU A 590 20.43 2.44 9.25
CA GLU A 590 20.40 3.64 10.08
C GLU A 590 20.29 3.30 11.57
N ALA A 591 19.49 2.30 11.97
CA ALA A 591 19.33 1.91 13.37
C ALA A 591 20.54 1.20 13.97
N THR A 592 21.31 0.43 13.17
CA THR A 592 22.36 -0.49 13.64
C THR A 592 23.78 -0.05 13.30
N ALA A 593 23.95 0.80 12.29
CA ALA A 593 25.23 1.08 11.62
C ALA A 593 25.92 -0.17 11.01
N ASP A 594 25.18 -1.25 10.73
CA ASP A 594 25.71 -2.42 10.04
C ASP A 594 25.63 -2.27 8.51
N ASP A 595 26.80 -2.08 7.88
CA ASP A 595 26.99 -1.95 6.43
C ASP A 595 26.43 -3.13 5.62
N SER A 596 26.21 -4.30 6.24
CA SER A 596 25.67 -5.47 5.56
C SER A 596 24.25 -5.22 5.04
N TRP A 597 23.46 -4.42 5.77
CA TRP A 597 22.12 -4.01 5.38
C TRP A 597 22.15 -3.05 4.19
N LEU A 598 23.02 -2.04 4.23
CA LEU A 598 23.17 -1.07 3.15
C LEU A 598 23.67 -1.72 1.84
N ARG A 599 24.59 -2.68 1.93
CA ARG A 599 25.04 -3.47 0.77
C ARG A 599 23.93 -4.31 0.16
N TRP A 600 23.09 -4.90 0.99
CA TRP A 600 21.97 -5.70 0.50
C TRP A 600 20.88 -4.82 -0.12
N ALA A 601 20.59 -3.67 0.50
CA ALA A 601 19.69 -2.65 -0.04
C ALA A 601 20.14 -2.19 -1.44
N ALA A 602 21.41 -1.84 -1.61
CA ALA A 602 21.96 -1.43 -2.92
C ALA A 602 21.85 -2.53 -3.98
N ARG A 603 22.15 -3.79 -3.61
CA ARG A 603 22.01 -4.94 -4.52
C ARG A 603 20.56 -5.15 -4.97
N LEU A 604 19.60 -5.01 -4.05
CA LEU A 604 18.18 -5.09 -4.37
C LEU A 604 17.73 -3.91 -5.24
N GLN A 605 18.21 -2.69 -4.96
CA GLN A 605 17.93 -1.49 -5.76
C GLN A 605 18.46 -1.62 -7.19
N ASP A 606 19.68 -2.12 -7.38
CA ASP A 606 20.24 -2.40 -8.70
C ASP A 606 19.38 -3.40 -9.46
N ARG A 607 18.86 -4.42 -8.76
CA ARG A 607 17.99 -5.41 -9.38
C ARG A 607 16.62 -4.82 -9.73
N GLN A 608 16.07 -3.96 -8.88
CA GLN A 608 14.83 -3.24 -9.15
C GLN A 608 14.97 -2.36 -10.39
N LEU A 609 16.06 -1.60 -10.50
CA LEU A 609 16.38 -0.79 -11.67
C LEU A 609 16.45 -1.66 -12.93
N ALA A 610 17.20 -2.76 -12.89
CA ALA A 610 17.36 -3.64 -14.05
C ALA A 610 16.07 -4.33 -14.52
N LEU A 611 15.10 -4.53 -13.63
CA LEU A 611 13.88 -5.29 -13.91
C LEU A 611 12.67 -4.44 -14.28
N PHE A 612 12.56 -3.26 -13.68
CA PHE A 612 11.32 -2.50 -13.62
C PHE A 612 11.46 -1.07 -14.14
N TYR A 613 12.68 -0.51 -14.12
CA TYR A 613 12.91 0.87 -14.51
C TYR A 613 12.87 1.05 -16.03
N ASP A 614 12.19 2.09 -16.46
CA ASP A 614 12.08 2.48 -17.87
C ASP A 614 13.13 3.55 -18.18
N GLU A 615 14.29 3.12 -18.71
CA GLU A 615 15.42 4.03 -18.98
C GLU A 615 15.09 5.06 -20.08
N GLN A 616 15.05 6.35 -19.74
CA GLN A 616 15.09 7.43 -20.73
C GLN A 616 16.41 7.37 -21.51
N GLN A 617 16.35 7.09 -22.81
CA GLN A 617 17.50 7.37 -23.67
C GLN A 617 17.54 8.88 -23.91
N HIS A 618 18.47 9.58 -23.25
CA HIS A 618 18.90 10.89 -23.71
C HIS A 618 19.43 10.72 -25.14
N GLN A 619 18.68 11.20 -26.14
CA GLN A 619 19.30 11.53 -27.41
C GLN A 619 20.37 12.57 -27.10
N GLN A 620 21.63 12.17 -27.18
CA GLN A 620 22.75 13.08 -27.02
C GLN A 620 22.53 14.23 -28.01
N ARG A 621 22.25 15.44 -27.49
CA ARG A 621 22.29 16.67 -28.28
C ARG A 621 23.68 16.73 -28.91
N GLN A 622 23.77 16.42 -30.20
CA GLN A 622 24.96 16.76 -30.98
C GLN A 622 25.12 18.28 -30.87
N GLY A 623 26.33 18.72 -30.52
CA GLY A 623 26.62 20.12 -30.23
C GLY A 623 26.32 21.07 -31.39
N PRO A 624 26.30 22.39 -31.14
CA PRO A 624 25.96 23.37 -32.16
C PRO A 624 27.08 23.44 -33.21
N GLY A 625 26.89 22.76 -34.33
CA GLY A 625 27.92 22.65 -35.36
C GLY A 625 27.41 21.99 -36.64
N GLY A 626 26.51 22.68 -37.34
CA GLY A 626 25.92 22.28 -38.62
C GLY A 626 24.40 22.47 -38.57
N GLU A 627 23.73 23.24 -39.40
CA GLU A 627 24.02 23.69 -40.75
C GLU A 627 23.37 25.07 -40.97
N GLN A 628 24.17 26.02 -41.44
CA GLN A 628 23.66 27.07 -42.32
C GLN A 628 23.31 26.39 -43.64
N GLN A 629 22.02 26.22 -43.93
CA GLN A 629 21.39 26.37 -45.25
C GLN A 629 20.00 25.74 -45.23
N GLN A 630 18.97 26.56 -45.06
CA GLN A 630 17.71 26.45 -45.80
C GLN A 630 16.85 27.69 -45.51
N GLN A 631 17.20 28.79 -46.16
CA GLN A 631 16.21 29.75 -46.60
C GLN A 631 15.83 29.39 -48.03
N GLN A 632 14.53 29.16 -48.25
CA GLN A 632 13.72 29.49 -49.43
C GLN A 632 12.79 28.36 -49.85
N ARG A 633 11.53 28.79 -50.09
CA ARG A 633 10.39 28.10 -50.73
C ARG A 633 9.69 27.10 -49.82
N GLY A 634 8.39 27.17 -49.59
CA GLY A 634 7.34 27.88 -50.32
C GLY A 634 6.11 26.97 -50.31
N THR A 635 5.02 27.50 -49.76
CA THR A 635 3.60 27.16 -50.04
C THR A 635 3.32 26.00 -51.00
N GLY A 636 2.56 25.01 -50.53
CA GLY A 636 1.99 23.99 -51.41
C GLY A 636 1.05 23.04 -50.66
N ILE A 637 -0.23 23.40 -50.64
CA ILE A 637 -1.33 22.46 -50.40
C ILE A 637 -1.33 21.49 -51.59
N GLU A 638 -1.28 20.18 -51.35
CA GLU A 638 -1.77 19.21 -52.32
C GLU A 638 -2.29 17.94 -51.63
N THR A 639 -3.57 17.69 -51.88
CA THR A 639 -4.33 16.46 -51.67
C THR A 639 -3.79 15.33 -52.54
N ASN A 640 -3.64 14.10 -52.03
CA ASN A 640 -4.34 12.95 -52.64
C ASN A 640 -4.27 11.63 -51.86
N ASN A 641 -5.42 10.96 -51.94
CA ASN A 641 -5.69 9.54 -51.77
C ASN A 641 -4.57 8.59 -52.20
N ASN A 642 -4.42 7.48 -51.45
CA ASN A 642 -4.46 6.17 -52.10
C ASN A 642 -4.88 5.04 -51.15
N ASN A 643 -6.01 4.43 -51.50
CA ASN A 643 -6.41 3.08 -51.11
C ASN A 643 -5.36 2.07 -51.54
N ASN A 644 -4.97 1.17 -50.65
CA ASN A 644 -4.65 -0.20 -51.06
C ASN A 644 -4.88 -1.19 -49.91
N ASN A 645 -5.97 -1.94 -50.03
CA ASN A 645 -6.17 -3.20 -49.35
C ASN A 645 -5.14 -4.22 -49.85
N ASN A 646 -4.37 -4.83 -48.95
CA ASN A 646 -3.99 -6.22 -49.16
C ASN A 646 -3.74 -6.98 -47.85
N HIS A 647 -4.22 -8.21 -47.86
CA HIS A 647 -4.25 -9.21 -46.79
C HIS A 647 -2.86 -9.68 -46.31
N ASN A 648 -2.90 -10.33 -45.14
CA ASN A 648 -1.88 -11.12 -44.46
C ASN A 648 -0.80 -10.35 -43.69
N ASN A 649 -0.98 -10.27 -42.37
CA ASN A 649 0.10 -10.63 -41.46
C ASN A 649 -0.43 -11.14 -40.12
N ASN A 650 -0.26 -12.44 -39.93
CA ASN A 650 -0.27 -13.10 -38.64
C ASN A 650 1.08 -12.76 -37.98
N GLN A 651 1.13 -11.66 -37.21
CA GLN A 651 2.27 -11.31 -36.36
C GLN A 651 1.78 -11.10 -34.93
N PRO A 652 2.50 -11.61 -33.91
CA PRO A 652 2.15 -11.34 -32.52
C PRO A 652 2.24 -9.83 -32.30
N HIS A 653 1.21 -9.28 -31.64
CA HIS A 653 1.05 -7.87 -31.30
C HIS A 653 2.39 -7.18 -31.01
N GLN A 654 2.92 -6.43 -31.98
CA GLN A 654 4.02 -5.51 -31.73
C GLN A 654 3.48 -4.38 -30.86
N LEU A 655 3.93 -4.35 -29.62
CA LEU A 655 3.76 -3.23 -28.70
C LEU A 655 4.34 -1.98 -29.38
N VAL A 656 3.44 -1.09 -29.83
CA VAL A 656 3.78 0.19 -30.48
C VAL A 656 4.59 1.06 -29.52
N HIS A 657 5.59 1.76 -30.06
CA HIS A 657 6.58 2.63 -29.41
C HIS A 657 6.14 3.27 -28.08
N GLN A 658 6.74 2.83 -26.98
CA GLN A 658 6.66 3.45 -25.66
C GLN A 658 7.54 4.71 -25.65
N ALA A 659 6.97 5.88 -25.33
CA ALA A 659 7.77 7.00 -24.86
C ALA A 659 8.46 6.55 -23.56
N ARG A 660 9.80 6.50 -23.58
CA ARG A 660 10.57 6.06 -22.41
C ARG A 660 10.61 7.19 -21.40
N CYS A 661 10.17 6.93 -20.17
CA CYS A 661 10.14 7.90 -19.07
C CYS A 661 10.70 7.27 -17.79
N GLY A 662 11.57 7.98 -17.08
CA GLY A 662 12.45 7.43 -16.03
C GLY A 662 11.77 7.02 -14.72
N ALA A 663 10.86 6.06 -14.77
CA ALA A 663 10.08 5.55 -13.65
C ALA A 663 9.91 4.01 -13.70
N PHE A 664 9.38 3.42 -12.63
CA PHE A 664 9.27 1.99 -12.44
C PHE A 664 7.88 1.47 -12.83
N TYR A 665 7.86 0.49 -13.74
CA TYR A 665 6.68 -0.34 -13.94
C TYR A 665 6.52 -1.34 -12.79
N SER A 666 5.28 -1.64 -12.39
CA SER A 666 4.98 -2.62 -11.35
C SER A 666 5.50 -4.03 -11.69
N THR A 667 5.56 -4.36 -12.97
CA THR A 667 5.93 -5.69 -13.49
C THR A 667 7.10 -5.64 -14.49
N ARG A 668 7.74 -6.80 -14.72
CA ARG A 668 8.71 -7.01 -15.80
C ARG A 668 8.01 -6.92 -17.17
N GLN A 669 8.78 -6.69 -18.24
CA GLN A 669 8.24 -6.55 -19.60
C GLN A 669 7.40 -7.75 -20.08
N ASN A 670 7.81 -8.96 -19.69
CA ASN A 670 7.17 -10.21 -20.12
C ASN A 670 6.37 -10.86 -18.98
N ALA A 671 5.77 -10.05 -18.10
CA ALA A 671 5.00 -10.57 -16.97
C ALA A 671 3.81 -11.42 -17.46
N PRO A 672 3.68 -12.67 -16.97
CA PRO A 672 2.69 -13.60 -17.50
C PRO A 672 1.28 -13.16 -17.14
N HIS A 673 0.36 -13.25 -18.12
CA HIS A 673 -1.06 -12.92 -17.97
C HIS A 673 -1.38 -11.43 -17.73
N ALA A 674 -0.38 -10.55 -17.64
CA ALA A 674 -0.61 -9.11 -17.51
C ALA A 674 -0.86 -8.50 -18.90
N ILE A 675 -2.04 -7.92 -19.12
CA ILE A 675 -2.40 -7.25 -20.38
C ILE A 675 -1.80 -5.83 -20.49
N LEU A 676 -1.35 -5.28 -19.37
CA LEU A 676 -0.81 -3.94 -19.20
C LEU A 676 0.33 -3.92 -18.19
N ARG A 677 1.24 -2.95 -18.33
CA ARG A 677 2.22 -2.59 -17.29
C ARG A 677 1.86 -1.21 -16.79
N ILE A 678 1.73 -1.07 -15.48
CA ILE A 678 1.32 0.18 -14.84
C ILE A 678 2.52 0.75 -14.08
N LYS A 679 2.69 2.07 -14.11
CA LYS A 679 3.61 2.76 -13.22
C LYS A 679 2.82 3.23 -12.01
N ASP A 680 2.98 2.54 -10.90
CA ASP A 680 2.26 2.86 -9.66
C ASP A 680 2.85 4.12 -9.01
N ALA A 681 2.12 5.23 -9.11
CA ALA A 681 2.59 6.55 -8.70
C ALA A 681 1.71 7.24 -7.66
N MET A 682 0.39 7.01 -7.71
CA MET A 682 -0.57 7.54 -6.75
C MET A 682 -0.49 6.83 -5.40
N ASP A 683 -0.59 7.59 -4.32
CA ASP A 683 -0.69 7.03 -2.98
C ASP A 683 -2.14 6.62 -2.67
N ALA A 684 -2.36 5.32 -2.52
CA ALA A 684 -3.65 4.75 -2.17
C ALA A 684 -3.69 4.37 -0.67
N ALA A 685 -4.19 3.18 -0.34
CA ALA A 685 -4.10 2.63 1.01
C ALA A 685 -2.65 2.38 1.45
N GLN A 686 -1.76 2.16 0.50
CA GLN A 686 -0.32 2.00 0.67
C GLN A 686 0.42 3.10 -0.13
N PRO A 687 1.63 3.50 0.28
CA PRO A 687 2.45 4.42 -0.51
C PRO A 687 2.75 3.86 -1.89
N SER A 688 2.93 4.70 -2.90
CA SER A 688 3.23 4.22 -4.24
C SER A 688 4.65 3.64 -4.34
N ALA A 689 4.81 2.58 -5.13
CA ALA A 689 6.12 1.96 -5.33
C ALA A 689 7.14 2.94 -5.95
N ASN A 690 6.70 3.85 -6.84
CA ASN A 690 7.58 4.88 -7.41
C ASN A 690 7.99 5.92 -6.38
N ALA A 691 7.08 6.37 -5.50
CA ALA A 691 7.39 7.31 -4.44
C ALA A 691 8.47 6.76 -3.48
N VAL A 692 8.28 5.52 -3.03
CA VAL A 692 9.22 4.84 -2.13
C VAL A 692 10.55 4.58 -2.83
N SER A 693 10.52 4.17 -4.10
CA SER A 693 11.75 3.94 -4.88
C SER A 693 12.54 5.22 -5.10
N ALA A 694 11.89 6.35 -5.43
CA ALA A 694 12.56 7.64 -5.57
C ALA A 694 13.23 8.06 -4.25
N SER A 695 12.52 7.93 -3.12
CA SER A 695 13.08 8.16 -1.79
C SER A 695 14.31 7.26 -1.52
N ASN A 696 14.20 5.96 -1.77
CA ASN A 696 15.30 5.01 -1.57
C ASN A 696 16.52 5.31 -2.43
N LEU A 697 16.32 5.67 -3.70
CA LEU A 697 17.39 6.03 -4.61
C LEU A 697 18.15 7.26 -4.13
N PHE A 698 17.44 8.32 -3.73
CA PHE A 698 18.02 9.51 -3.11
C PHE A 698 18.82 9.17 -1.84
N ARG A 699 18.26 8.31 -0.97
CA ARG A 699 18.96 7.86 0.25
C ARG A 699 20.22 7.05 -0.08
N LEU A 700 20.14 6.10 -1.01
CA LEU A 700 21.28 5.29 -1.42
C LEU A 700 22.36 6.12 -2.10
N GLY A 701 21.98 7.11 -2.93
CA GLY A 701 22.88 8.09 -3.53
C GLY A 701 23.72 8.82 -2.47
N ALA A 702 23.09 9.21 -1.36
CA ALA A 702 23.77 9.85 -0.24
C ALA A 702 24.55 8.91 0.67
N LEU A 703 24.11 7.66 0.85
CA LEU A 703 24.71 6.73 1.82
C LEU A 703 25.89 5.93 1.24
N LEU A 704 25.80 5.50 -0.02
CA LEU A 704 26.82 4.64 -0.65
C LEU A 704 28.23 5.22 -0.74
N PRO A 705 28.44 6.52 -0.96
CA PRO A 705 29.78 7.10 -0.98
C PRO A 705 30.58 6.88 0.32
N HIS A 706 29.90 6.60 1.42
CA HIS A 706 30.50 6.39 2.75
C HIS A 706 30.77 4.93 3.09
N LEU A 707 30.36 4.01 2.22
CA LEU A 707 30.54 2.59 2.42
C LEU A 707 32.00 2.18 2.15
N PRO A 708 32.66 1.45 3.06
CA PRO A 708 34.02 0.97 2.81
C PRO A 708 34.06 0.01 1.60
N PRO A 709 35.16 -0.04 0.83
CA PRO A 709 35.34 -1.02 -0.23
C PRO A 709 35.27 -2.45 0.34
N SER A 710 34.66 -3.37 -0.40
CA SER A 710 34.63 -4.78 0.00
C SER A 710 36.04 -5.35 0.03
N SER A 711 36.45 -5.95 1.15
CA SER A 711 37.79 -6.51 1.39
C SER A 711 38.13 -7.78 0.57
N SER A 712 37.45 -8.05 -0.55
CA SER A 712 37.56 -9.31 -1.30
C SER A 712 38.31 -9.23 -2.64
N SER A 713 39.14 -8.21 -2.89
CA SER A 713 39.97 -8.15 -4.12
C SER A 713 41.48 -8.22 -3.89
N THR A 714 41.94 -8.51 -2.67
CA THR A 714 43.37 -8.66 -2.36
C THR A 714 43.65 -9.88 -1.48
N SER A 715 43.58 -11.09 -2.05
CA SER A 715 44.51 -12.18 -1.72
C SER A 715 44.37 -13.39 -2.65
N SER A 716 45.50 -13.72 -3.28
CA SER A 716 45.94 -15.02 -3.81
C SER A 716 44.99 -15.84 -4.70
N SER A 717 45.40 -15.90 -5.96
CA SER A 717 45.18 -16.95 -6.93
C SER A 717 45.33 -18.37 -6.36
N SER A 718 44.28 -19.19 -6.52
CA SER A 718 44.28 -20.61 -6.95
C SER A 718 43.09 -21.39 -6.37
N ALA A 719 42.00 -21.54 -7.14
CA ALA A 719 41.17 -22.77 -7.20
C ALA A 719 40.00 -22.62 -8.19
N SER A 720 39.91 -23.63 -9.06
CA SER A 720 38.88 -24.07 -10.02
C SER A 720 37.63 -23.21 -10.32
N ALA A 721 37.47 -22.98 -11.63
CA ALA A 721 36.34 -22.35 -12.28
C ALA A 721 35.08 -23.25 -12.35
N SER A 722 33.96 -22.74 -11.83
CA SER A 722 32.63 -22.80 -12.46
C SER A 722 31.64 -21.94 -11.65
N ALA A 723 31.72 -20.62 -11.79
CA ALA A 723 30.68 -19.70 -11.32
C ALA A 723 30.46 -18.66 -12.42
N SER A 724 29.18 -18.38 -12.70
CA SER A 724 28.74 -17.43 -13.71
C SER A 724 29.47 -16.09 -13.55
N ARG A 725 29.96 -15.54 -14.66
CA ARG A 725 30.53 -14.19 -14.70
C ARG A 725 29.40 -13.18 -14.47
N SER A 726 29.08 -12.90 -13.21
CA SER A 726 28.42 -11.64 -12.87
C SER A 726 29.44 -10.52 -13.08
N THR A 727 29.04 -9.47 -13.79
CA THR A 727 29.82 -8.25 -13.87
C THR A 727 30.06 -7.74 -12.45
N PRO A 728 31.30 -7.35 -12.09
CA PRO A 728 31.56 -6.79 -10.78
C PRO A 728 30.67 -5.55 -10.57
N PRO A 729 30.11 -5.37 -9.35
CA PRO A 729 29.25 -4.21 -9.08
C PRO A 729 30.02 -2.91 -9.35
N PRO A 730 29.33 -1.85 -9.84
CA PRO A 730 29.97 -0.56 -10.07
C PRO A 730 30.59 -0.02 -8.76
N PRO A 731 31.67 0.78 -8.86
CA PRO A 731 32.23 1.43 -7.68
C PRO A 731 31.17 2.31 -7.00
N PRO A 732 31.14 2.40 -5.65
CA PRO A 732 30.05 3.06 -4.92
C PRO A 732 29.71 4.49 -5.37
N ALA A 733 30.72 5.28 -5.78
CA ALA A 733 30.51 6.65 -6.27
C ALA A 733 29.78 6.70 -7.63
N ALA A 734 30.02 5.75 -8.53
CA ALA A 734 29.33 5.68 -9.81
C ALA A 734 27.88 5.17 -9.64
N ALA A 735 27.67 4.25 -8.70
CA ALA A 735 26.33 3.80 -8.30
C ALA A 735 25.51 4.95 -7.70
N ALA A 736 26.12 5.76 -6.82
CA ALA A 736 25.48 6.91 -6.20
C ALA A 736 24.96 7.92 -7.24
N GLN A 737 25.80 8.31 -8.21
CA GLN A 737 25.39 9.21 -9.29
C GLN A 737 24.24 8.64 -10.14
N ARG A 738 24.28 7.33 -10.42
CA ARG A 738 23.19 6.65 -11.14
C ARG A 738 21.89 6.69 -10.34
N TYR A 739 21.95 6.49 -9.03
CA TYR A 739 20.76 6.51 -8.18
C TYR A 739 20.16 7.91 -8.08
N ASP A 740 20.98 8.94 -7.88
CA ASP A 740 20.50 10.33 -7.87
C ASP A 740 19.84 10.70 -9.20
N ALA A 741 20.44 10.33 -10.33
CA ALA A 741 19.85 10.56 -11.65
C ALA A 741 18.50 9.84 -11.80
N ALA A 742 18.44 8.56 -11.41
CA ALA A 742 17.20 7.78 -11.48
C ALA A 742 16.11 8.35 -10.57
N ALA A 743 16.47 8.80 -9.35
CA ALA A 743 15.52 9.40 -8.40
C ALA A 743 14.88 10.66 -8.98
N ARG A 744 15.72 11.56 -9.52
CA ARG A 744 15.27 12.81 -10.16
C ARG A 744 14.36 12.52 -11.34
N GLN A 745 14.77 11.59 -12.21
CA GLN A 745 13.96 11.17 -13.35
C GLN A 745 12.63 10.54 -12.93
N THR A 746 12.57 9.79 -11.81
CA THR A 746 11.32 9.22 -11.31
C THR A 746 10.35 10.27 -10.81
N VAL A 747 10.83 11.28 -10.08
CA VAL A 747 9.97 12.40 -9.66
C VAL A 747 9.50 13.19 -10.88
N SER A 748 10.41 13.53 -11.81
CA SER A 748 10.06 14.30 -13.01
C SER A 748 9.14 13.54 -13.97
N ALA A 749 9.16 12.20 -13.98
CA ALA A 749 8.31 11.40 -14.86
C ALA A 749 6.82 11.71 -14.64
N PHE A 750 6.40 11.95 -13.40
CA PHE A 750 5.01 12.24 -13.03
C PHE A 750 4.72 13.73 -12.88
N GLY A 751 5.52 14.59 -13.54
CA GLY A 751 5.46 16.03 -13.34
C GLY A 751 4.13 16.65 -13.75
N VAL A 752 3.63 16.25 -14.92
CA VAL A 752 2.35 16.71 -15.47
C VAL A 752 1.20 16.32 -14.55
N GLU A 753 1.17 15.07 -14.09
CA GLU A 753 0.13 14.53 -13.22
C GLU A 753 0.16 15.19 -11.84
N MET A 754 1.35 15.49 -11.32
CA MET A 754 1.49 16.26 -10.09
C MET A 754 1.01 17.70 -10.23
N LEU A 755 1.20 18.36 -11.37
CA LEU A 755 0.68 19.71 -11.63
C LEU A 755 -0.85 19.72 -11.73
N GLU A 756 -1.45 18.70 -12.33
CA GLU A 756 -2.91 18.64 -12.48
C GLU A 756 -3.60 18.15 -11.19
N HIS A 757 -3.02 17.18 -10.50
CA HIS A 757 -3.63 16.44 -9.40
C HIS A 757 -2.69 16.21 -8.20
N PRO A 758 -2.08 17.26 -7.62
CA PRO A 758 -1.00 17.11 -6.63
C PRO A 758 -1.42 16.31 -5.37
N HIS A 759 -2.67 16.45 -4.95
CA HIS A 759 -3.27 15.72 -3.81
C HIS A 759 -3.29 14.18 -3.90
N LEU A 760 -3.04 13.59 -5.08
CA LEU A 760 -2.94 12.14 -5.29
C LEU A 760 -1.50 11.60 -5.15
N PHE A 761 -0.50 12.48 -5.15
CA PHE A 761 0.91 12.14 -5.12
C PHE A 761 1.69 12.64 -3.87
N PRO A 762 1.14 12.66 -2.62
CA PRO A 762 1.87 13.11 -1.43
C PRO A 762 3.30 12.53 -1.27
N GLY A 763 3.50 11.27 -1.62
CA GLY A 763 4.78 10.57 -1.53
C GLY A 763 5.80 11.08 -2.54
N LEU A 764 5.41 11.31 -3.79
CA LEU A 764 6.30 11.90 -4.81
C LEU A 764 6.54 13.39 -4.55
N LEU A 765 5.56 14.14 -4.03
CA LEU A 765 5.72 15.53 -3.61
C LEU A 765 6.76 15.67 -2.49
N CYS A 766 6.88 14.69 -1.58
CA CYS A 766 7.99 14.66 -0.63
C CYS A 766 9.35 14.56 -1.32
N GLY A 767 9.41 13.96 -2.52
CA GLY A 767 10.58 13.86 -3.38
C GLY A 767 10.90 15.12 -4.19
N VAL A 768 9.94 16.04 -4.37
CA VAL A 768 10.18 17.36 -4.97
C VAL A 768 11.11 18.20 -4.09
N VAL A 769 11.01 18.07 -2.77
CA VAL A 769 11.88 18.78 -1.83
C VAL A 769 13.36 18.45 -2.05
N PRO A 770 13.82 17.19 -2.00
CA PRO A 770 15.20 16.86 -2.33
C PRO A 770 15.57 17.04 -3.80
N LEU A 771 14.61 17.01 -4.72
CA LEU A 771 14.86 17.37 -6.11
C LEU A 771 15.32 18.84 -6.23
N LYS A 772 14.66 19.75 -5.52
CA LYS A 772 14.88 21.21 -5.58
C LYS A 772 15.94 21.73 -4.61
N LEU A 773 15.95 21.22 -3.39
CA LEU A 773 16.72 21.74 -2.25
C LEU A 773 17.75 20.74 -1.70
N GLY A 774 17.87 19.57 -2.34
CA GLY A 774 18.64 18.43 -1.84
C GLY A 774 18.16 17.87 -0.50
N GLY A 775 18.89 16.86 -0.03
CA GLY A 775 18.63 16.23 1.25
C GLY A 775 19.50 16.76 2.37
N ARG A 776 18.99 16.63 3.59
CA ARG A 776 19.80 16.77 4.80
C ARG A 776 20.54 15.45 5.01
N HIS A 777 21.84 15.45 4.73
CA HIS A 777 22.66 14.25 4.86
C HIS A 777 23.67 14.43 5.99
N TRP A 778 23.46 13.68 7.07
CA TRP A 778 24.33 13.70 8.24
C TRP A 778 25.28 12.51 8.20
N ILE A 779 26.52 12.74 8.64
CA ILE A 779 27.56 11.72 8.72
C ILE A 779 28.14 11.71 10.12
N LEU A 780 28.20 10.52 10.71
CA LEU A 780 28.94 10.26 11.94
C LEU A 780 30.23 9.54 11.63
N VAL A 781 31.34 10.22 11.86
CA VAL A 781 32.69 9.67 11.70
C VAL A 781 33.17 9.16 13.05
N SER A 782 33.11 7.84 13.22
CA SER A 782 33.51 7.14 14.44
C SER A 782 35.02 7.23 14.70
N GLY A 783 35.41 7.28 15.98
CA GLY A 783 36.80 7.45 16.43
C GLY A 783 37.05 8.64 17.37
N GLY A 784 35.99 9.29 17.86
CA GLY A 784 36.00 10.50 18.69
C GLY A 784 35.23 10.34 20.01
N ASN A 785 34.72 11.44 20.57
CA ASN A 785 34.00 11.47 21.85
C ASN A 785 32.58 10.89 21.71
N ASP A 786 32.29 9.75 22.36
CA ASP A 786 31.00 9.04 22.33
C ASP A 786 29.76 9.90 22.65
N LYS A 787 29.96 11.02 23.36
CA LYS A 787 28.88 11.94 23.73
C LYS A 787 28.28 12.66 22.51
N ASP A 788 29.11 13.14 21.59
CA ASP A 788 28.66 13.92 20.42
C ASP A 788 27.87 13.00 19.46
N ASP A 789 28.35 11.77 19.28
CA ASP A 789 27.66 10.73 18.50
C ASP A 789 26.28 10.42 19.07
N ARG A 790 26.16 10.32 20.41
CA ARG A 790 24.89 10.05 21.08
C ARG A 790 23.89 11.20 20.92
N GLU A 791 24.35 12.46 21.01
CA GLU A 791 23.48 13.64 20.87
C GLU A 791 22.95 13.80 19.45
N VAL A 792 23.81 13.59 18.44
CA VAL A 792 23.41 13.64 17.02
C VAL A 792 22.44 12.52 16.69
N ARG A 793 22.72 11.29 17.13
CA ARG A 793 21.79 10.16 16.96
C ARG A 793 20.46 10.43 17.67
N ARG A 794 20.49 10.97 18.90
CA ARG A 794 19.28 11.40 19.60
C ARG A 794 18.50 12.42 18.78
N ALA A 795 19.16 13.44 18.24
CA ALA A 795 18.51 14.46 17.42
C ALA A 795 17.88 13.86 16.15
N PHE A 796 18.59 12.96 15.49
CA PHE A 796 18.14 12.28 14.28
C PHE A 796 16.90 11.38 14.53
N TYR A 797 16.95 10.50 15.54
CA TYR A 797 15.83 9.57 15.78
C TYR A 797 14.68 10.16 16.59
N LYS A 798 14.85 11.34 17.20
CA LYS A 798 13.76 12.04 17.91
C LYS A 798 13.11 13.17 17.11
N ALA A 799 13.58 13.43 15.89
CA ALA A 799 12.93 14.36 15.00
C ALA A 799 11.99 13.61 14.04
N PRO A 800 10.74 14.08 13.82
CA PRO A 800 9.95 13.66 12.69
C PRO A 800 10.72 13.99 11.39
N ARG A 801 10.82 13.04 10.47
CA ARG A 801 11.60 13.23 9.22
C ARG A 801 10.71 13.90 8.17
N ALA A 802 11.07 15.10 7.71
CA ALA A 802 10.39 15.79 6.61
C ALA A 802 11.39 16.16 5.51
N GLY A 803 11.05 15.80 4.27
CA GLY A 803 12.01 15.71 3.16
C GLY A 803 13.00 14.55 3.32
N LEU A 804 14.05 14.56 2.50
CA LEU A 804 15.12 13.57 2.56
C LEU A 804 16.04 13.85 3.75
N PHE A 805 16.06 12.93 4.72
CA PHE A 805 16.92 13.02 5.90
C PHE A 805 17.57 11.66 6.18
N THR A 806 18.90 11.59 6.10
CA THR A 806 19.65 10.33 6.27
C THR A 806 20.83 10.47 7.22
N LEU A 807 21.20 9.35 7.83
CA LEU A 807 22.37 9.25 8.70
C LEU A 807 23.34 8.18 8.19
N ALA A 808 24.52 8.60 7.75
CA ALA A 808 25.59 7.72 7.35
C ALA A 808 26.60 7.53 8.49
N PHE A 809 27.29 6.40 8.47
CA PHE A 809 28.37 6.07 9.40
C PHE A 809 29.66 5.84 8.64
N ALA A 810 30.76 6.44 9.13
CA ALA A 810 32.10 6.26 8.60
C ALA A 810 33.08 5.95 9.74
N LYS A 811 34.22 5.32 9.43
CA LYS A 811 35.32 5.09 10.37
C LYS A 811 36.42 6.11 10.12
N ALA A 812 36.97 6.70 11.19
CA ALA A 812 38.12 7.58 11.06
C ALA A 812 39.33 6.85 10.45
N GLY A 813 39.90 7.41 9.37
CA GLY A 813 41.02 6.80 8.65
C GLY A 813 41.35 7.50 7.33
N GLU A 814 42.22 6.92 6.51
CA GLU A 814 42.61 7.50 5.21
C GLU A 814 41.44 7.69 4.23
N GLU A 815 40.34 6.94 4.41
CA GLU A 815 39.11 7.07 3.63
C GLU A 815 38.41 8.42 3.85
N ASN A 816 38.63 9.09 5.00
CA ASN A 816 38.12 10.44 5.25
C ASN A 816 38.67 11.47 4.26
N ARG A 817 39.83 11.23 3.63
CA ARG A 817 40.38 12.12 2.60
C ARG A 817 39.47 12.24 1.36
N ARG A 818 38.54 11.30 1.16
CA ARG A 818 37.56 11.35 0.06
C ARG A 818 36.39 12.29 0.38
N MET A 819 36.13 12.58 1.65
CA MET A 819 35.07 13.47 2.12
C MET A 819 35.64 14.88 2.35
N LYS A 820 35.47 15.78 1.38
CA LYS A 820 35.99 17.16 1.48
C LYS A 820 35.41 17.85 2.72
N GLY A 821 36.25 18.37 3.60
CA GLY A 821 35.81 19.07 4.82
C GLY A 821 35.63 18.18 6.05
N VAL A 822 35.83 16.86 5.93
CA VAL A 822 35.95 15.96 7.08
C VAL A 822 37.41 15.87 7.51
N ASP A 823 37.70 16.43 8.68
CA ASP A 823 39.03 16.65 9.24
C ASP A 823 39.33 15.74 10.46
N GLY A 824 38.36 14.92 10.89
CA GLY A 824 38.56 13.97 11.97
C GLY A 824 37.25 13.30 12.41
N PRO A 825 37.25 12.64 13.58
CA PRO A 825 36.04 12.12 14.18
C PRO A 825 35.05 13.23 14.57
N GLY A 826 33.76 12.95 14.43
CA GLY A 826 32.68 13.86 14.77
C GLY A 826 31.48 13.75 13.83
N ALA A 827 30.54 14.67 14.02
CA ALA A 827 29.31 14.74 13.24
C ALA A 827 29.39 15.85 12.20
N TYR A 828 28.98 15.55 10.97
CA TYR A 828 29.09 16.44 9.82
C TYR A 828 27.77 16.47 9.05
N VAL A 829 27.50 17.60 8.39
CA VAL A 829 26.40 17.78 7.44
C VAL A 829 27.00 18.08 6.06
N LEU A 830 26.42 17.49 5.02
CA LEU A 830 26.78 17.81 3.63
C LEU A 830 26.21 19.18 3.26
N GLU A 831 27.05 20.11 2.84
CA GLU A 831 26.64 21.37 2.22
C GLU A 831 26.48 21.16 0.71
N GLU A 832 25.37 21.64 0.16
CA GLU A 832 25.05 21.50 -1.27
C GLU A 832 26.06 22.24 -2.16
N GLU A 833 26.52 23.42 -1.73
CA GLU A 833 27.51 24.21 -2.44
C GLU A 833 28.90 23.54 -2.37
N GLY A 834 29.25 22.81 -3.43
CA GLY A 834 30.59 22.24 -3.63
C GLY A 834 30.84 20.87 -2.99
N GLY A 835 29.79 20.22 -2.46
CA GLY A 835 29.86 18.86 -1.90
C GLY A 835 30.83 18.74 -0.72
N ARG A 836 30.90 19.80 0.08
CA ARG A 836 31.80 19.90 1.23
C ARG A 836 31.03 19.58 2.51
N TYR A 837 31.64 18.84 3.40
CA TYR A 837 31.13 18.57 4.73
C TYR A 837 31.51 19.69 5.68
N ARG A 838 30.53 20.16 6.46
CA ARG A 838 30.74 21.06 7.58
C ARG A 838 30.41 20.32 8.87
N ARG A 839 31.22 20.52 9.91
CA ARG A 839 30.94 19.96 11.24
C ARG A 839 29.62 20.50 11.79
N LEU A 840 28.79 19.62 12.34
CA LEU A 840 27.54 19.97 13.01
C LEU A 840 27.82 20.76 14.29
N ARG A 841 27.07 21.84 14.49
CA ARG A 841 27.11 22.71 15.68
C ARG A 841 25.86 22.48 16.53
N ASP A 842 25.90 22.88 17.80
CA ASP A 842 24.74 22.82 18.70
C ASP A 842 23.50 23.52 18.13
N GLU A 843 23.68 24.63 17.42
CA GLU A 843 22.60 25.35 16.75
C GLU A 843 21.92 24.52 15.66
N ASP A 844 22.69 23.71 14.92
CA ASP A 844 22.16 22.83 13.88
C ASP A 844 21.29 21.73 14.53
N LEU A 845 21.75 21.17 15.67
CA LEU A 845 20.99 20.19 16.45
C LEU A 845 19.72 20.79 17.07
N ARG A 846 19.78 22.02 17.59
CA ARG A 846 18.60 22.75 18.12
C ARG A 846 17.58 23.08 17.03
N LYS A 847 18.02 23.38 15.81
CA LYS A 847 17.13 23.59 14.65
C LYS A 847 16.39 22.30 14.29
N VAL A 848 17.07 21.15 14.29
CA VAL A 848 16.43 19.86 13.97
C VAL A 848 15.49 19.38 15.07
N LEU A 849 15.90 19.53 16.33
CA LEU A 849 15.03 19.26 17.48
C LEU A 849 13.91 20.32 17.67
N GLY A 850 13.93 21.37 16.84
CA GLY A 850 13.00 22.50 16.81
C GLY A 850 12.76 23.12 18.17
N GLY A 851 13.60 24.09 18.56
CA GLY A 851 13.23 25.09 19.57
C GLY A 851 12.55 24.56 20.83
N THR A 852 12.95 23.38 21.33
CA THR A 852 12.47 22.84 22.60
C THR A 852 13.13 23.63 23.71
N GLY A 853 12.49 24.72 24.10
CA GLY A 853 12.66 25.36 25.40
C GLY A 853 12.16 24.46 26.52
#